data_AF-A0AAV6K5H2-F1
#
_entry.id   AF-A0AAV6K5H2-F1
#
_cell.length_a   1.000
_cell.length_b   1.000
_cell.length_c   1.000
_cell.angle_alpha   90.00
_cell.angle_beta   90.00
_cell.angle_gamma   90.00
#
_symmetry.space_group_name_H-M   'P 1'
#
loop_
_entity.id
_entity.type
_entity.pdbx_description
1 polymer ?
#
loop_
_entity_poly.entity_id
_entity_poly.type
_entity_poly.pdbx_seq_one_letter_code
_entity_poly.pdbx_strand_id
1 'polypeptide(L)'
;MCNRDSRVLIRLDTMGLVPKPPHRCLIPVADDPEKIIIPKRTPSKVVEQLTYITEDVVGNNGSSLPPLFGGHQSWLQRDESFELKSSMKVHCGFMRGGGVEMATKDIRYAEKCRFVVASGIFDRYDTPHKPSDISPRSQKLFCFLMAVDEISIDFIKKNVTVREDKDGGQWVGIWRLIVLKNPPYDEPRRNGKVPKILTHRLFPQVQYSIWIDGKMELMVDPLLILERYLWRGKHTFAIAQHKHHRSIYEEADANKRRKRYARPLIDLHMKIYSYEGMEPWSPMKNTISDVPEGAIIIREHTALNDLFSCLWFNEVNLFTPRDQLSFGYVVYRLGGVFKFFMFPNCEYNSLFVLQRHTHKHSSRVELVKSLDEFKGNNEDAGTNSPGTPSPPDVDGEFFSPGKWSQDYPMKIIWRRGFLRLVLVGGILWMFLILTVLVFHVWSCQSSLAFLSALCNRGSRVLNMLDTMGLVPKPPHRCLIPVADGPDKIVIPKRRTPSEVVEQLTYITEDVVGNNGSSPPPLFGGHQSWLQRDESFELKSSMKVHCGFMRGGGAEMATKDIRYAKNCRFVVASGIFDGYDTPHQPSDVSPRSQKLFCFLMVVDEISIDFIKKNVTVREDKDGGQWVGIWRLIVLKNPPYDEPRRNGKVPKILMHRLFPQAQYSIWIDGKMELMVDPLLILERYLWRGKHTFAIAQHKHHRSIYEEADSNKRRKRYARPLIDLHMKIYRYEGLEPWSPMKNTVSDVPEGAIIIREHTALNDLFSCLWFNEVNLFTPRDQLSFGYVVYRLGGVFKFFMFPNCEYNSLFVLHPHTREHSSIVEWVKSLDEFKGNNSALKESRGGLGLWTPYPRNLSSVVLPAVSRTSKAG
;
A
#
# COMPACT_ATOMS: atom_id res chain seq x y z
N MET A 1 -37.50 -23.93 -10.03
CA MET A 1 -36.81 -23.96 -11.34
C MET A 1 -36.65 -22.52 -11.84
N CYS A 2 -35.55 -21.84 -11.52
CA CYS A 2 -35.18 -20.58 -12.17
C CYS A 2 -33.83 -20.79 -12.81
N ASN A 3 -33.78 -20.73 -14.14
CA ASN A 3 -32.57 -20.86 -14.91
C ASN A 3 -31.72 -19.58 -14.72
N ARG A 4 -30.57 -19.70 -14.04
CA ARG A 4 -29.63 -18.58 -13.81
C ARG A 4 -28.95 -18.10 -15.10
N ASP A 5 -29.17 -18.78 -16.23
CA ASP A 5 -28.61 -18.45 -17.55
C ASP A 5 -29.53 -17.56 -18.42
N SER A 6 -30.52 -16.89 -17.83
CA SER A 6 -31.38 -16.00 -18.62
C SER A 6 -30.64 -14.72 -19.02
N ARG A 7 -30.63 -14.42 -20.34
CA ARG A 7 -30.07 -13.19 -20.94
C ARG A 7 -30.55 -11.89 -20.27
N VAL A 8 -31.66 -11.96 -19.54
CA VAL A 8 -32.26 -10.86 -18.78
C VAL A 8 -31.43 -10.53 -17.52
N LEU A 9 -30.94 -11.53 -16.78
CA LEU A 9 -30.12 -11.30 -15.57
C LEU A 9 -28.77 -10.65 -15.89
N ILE A 10 -28.15 -11.03 -17.01
CA ILE A 10 -26.88 -10.47 -17.48
C ILE A 10 -27.04 -8.99 -17.92
N ARG A 11 -28.21 -8.64 -18.47
CA ARG A 11 -28.56 -7.26 -18.85
C ARG A 11 -28.90 -6.40 -17.64
N LEU A 12 -29.45 -6.99 -16.58
CA LEU A 12 -29.74 -6.32 -15.31
C LEU A 12 -28.46 -6.09 -14.46
N ASP A 13 -27.50 -7.01 -14.52
CA ASP A 13 -26.19 -6.89 -13.83
C ASP A 13 -25.33 -5.77 -14.45
N THR A 14 -25.32 -5.67 -15.79
CA THR A 14 -24.67 -4.55 -16.49
C THR A 14 -25.35 -3.20 -16.27
N MET A 15 -26.62 -3.20 -15.85
CA MET A 15 -27.39 -2.01 -15.45
C MET A 15 -27.30 -1.67 -13.95
N GLY A 16 -26.56 -2.44 -13.14
CA GLY A 16 -26.41 -2.21 -11.71
C GLY A 16 -27.68 -2.47 -10.87
N LEU A 17 -28.67 -3.16 -11.45
CA LEU A 17 -29.95 -3.48 -10.81
C LEU A 17 -29.92 -4.84 -10.07
N VAL A 18 -28.81 -5.57 -10.16
CA VAL A 18 -28.59 -6.81 -9.41
C VAL A 18 -27.85 -6.46 -8.11
N PRO A 19 -28.36 -6.88 -6.93
CA PRO A 19 -27.64 -6.73 -5.67
C PRO A 19 -26.24 -7.32 -5.79
N LYS A 20 -25.20 -6.57 -5.39
CA LYS A 20 -23.83 -7.10 -5.36
C LYS A 20 -23.84 -8.42 -4.58
N PRO A 21 -23.22 -9.49 -5.11
CA PRO A 21 -23.18 -10.76 -4.41
C PRO A 21 -22.53 -10.56 -3.03
N PRO A 22 -23.02 -11.26 -1.99
CA PRO A 22 -22.57 -11.05 -0.63
C PRO A 22 -21.07 -11.32 -0.51
N HIS A 23 -20.40 -10.64 0.43
CA HIS A 23 -18.95 -10.79 0.65
C HIS A 23 -18.56 -12.26 0.92
N ARG A 24 -19.45 -13.02 1.57
CA ARG A 24 -19.38 -14.47 1.74
C ARG A 24 -20.71 -15.06 1.31
N CYS A 25 -20.68 -16.15 0.55
CA CYS A 25 -21.89 -16.92 0.22
C CYS A 25 -21.81 -18.31 0.87
N LEU A 26 -22.96 -18.90 1.15
CA LEU A 26 -23.05 -20.27 1.65
C LEU A 26 -22.44 -21.20 0.60
N ILE A 27 -21.44 -21.99 1.00
CA ILE A 27 -20.91 -23.05 0.14
C ILE A 27 -21.75 -24.29 0.43
N PRO A 28 -22.51 -24.82 -0.54
CA PRO A 28 -23.29 -26.03 -0.34
C PRO A 28 -22.32 -27.22 -0.35
N VAL A 29 -21.58 -27.45 0.72
CA VAL A 29 -20.74 -28.64 0.91
C VAL A 29 -21.58 -29.81 1.40
N ALA A 30 -21.08 -31.04 1.25
CA ALA A 30 -21.67 -32.19 1.92
C ALA A 30 -21.57 -32.01 3.46
N ASP A 31 -22.51 -32.60 4.20
CA ASP A 31 -22.59 -32.42 5.66
C ASP A 31 -21.47 -33.15 6.41
N ASP A 32 -20.86 -34.18 5.80
CA ASP A 32 -19.91 -35.07 6.47
C ASP A 32 -18.76 -35.53 5.53
N PRO A 33 -17.51 -35.09 5.75
CA PRO A 33 -16.37 -35.52 4.95
C PRO A 33 -16.06 -37.02 5.09
N GLU A 34 -16.48 -37.66 6.19
CA GLU A 34 -16.25 -39.09 6.43
C GLU A 34 -17.10 -39.97 5.49
N LYS A 35 -18.20 -39.44 4.93
CA LYS A 35 -19.11 -40.16 4.02
C LYS A 35 -18.83 -39.94 2.54
N ILE A 36 -17.86 -39.08 2.21
CA ILE A 36 -17.53 -38.78 0.82
C ILE A 36 -16.96 -40.00 0.09
N ILE A 37 -17.47 -40.29 -1.10
CA ILE A 37 -16.98 -41.35 -1.98
C ILE A 37 -16.02 -40.73 -2.99
N ILE A 38 -14.77 -41.21 -3.02
CA ILE A 38 -13.76 -40.75 -3.99
C ILE A 38 -14.07 -41.43 -5.34
N PRO A 39 -14.31 -40.66 -6.42
CA PRO A 39 -14.64 -41.23 -7.71
C PRO A 39 -13.46 -41.94 -8.37
N LYS A 40 -13.75 -42.87 -9.29
CA LYS A 40 -12.73 -43.48 -10.15
C LYS A 40 -12.21 -42.45 -11.15
N ARG A 41 -10.89 -42.45 -11.37
CA ARG A 41 -10.24 -41.54 -12.32
C ARG A 41 -10.67 -41.84 -13.74
N THR A 42 -10.83 -40.79 -14.53
CA THR A 42 -11.06 -40.91 -15.97
C THR A 42 -9.83 -40.34 -16.69
N PRO A 43 -9.10 -41.15 -17.48
CA PRO A 43 -7.98 -40.65 -18.27
C PRO A 43 -8.42 -39.54 -19.23
N SER A 44 -7.52 -38.59 -19.49
CA SER A 44 -7.75 -37.61 -20.54
C SER A 44 -7.79 -38.32 -21.89
N LYS A 45 -8.82 -38.03 -22.69
CA LYS A 45 -8.98 -38.55 -24.07
C LYS A 45 -8.27 -37.69 -25.12
N VAL A 46 -7.76 -36.52 -24.72
CA VAL A 46 -7.15 -35.54 -25.64
C VAL A 46 -5.64 -35.73 -25.66
N VAL A 47 -5.01 -35.65 -24.48
CA VAL A 47 -3.61 -36.00 -24.25
C VAL A 47 -3.62 -37.25 -23.38
N GLU A 48 -3.08 -38.34 -23.89
CA GLU A 48 -3.02 -39.64 -23.21
C GLU A 48 -1.66 -39.83 -22.54
N GLN A 49 -0.58 -39.40 -23.21
CA GLN A 49 0.79 -39.49 -22.73
C GLN A 49 1.45 -38.12 -22.69
N LEU A 50 2.00 -37.75 -21.53
CA LEU A 50 2.76 -36.53 -21.35
C LEU A 50 4.14 -36.87 -20.82
N THR A 51 5.17 -36.45 -21.55
CA THR A 51 6.57 -36.57 -21.16
C THR A 51 7.23 -35.19 -21.15
N TYR A 52 8.40 -35.10 -20.52
CA TYR A 52 9.06 -33.83 -20.27
C TYR A 52 10.46 -33.84 -20.84
N ILE A 53 10.90 -32.67 -21.33
CA ILE A 53 12.29 -32.46 -21.75
C ILE A 53 13.13 -32.29 -20.49
N THR A 54 14.25 -33.01 -20.40
CA THR A 54 15.15 -33.03 -19.22
C THR A 54 16.57 -32.58 -19.53
N GLU A 55 16.95 -32.54 -20.81
CA GLU A 55 18.27 -32.15 -21.30
C GLU A 55 18.10 -31.17 -22.46
N ASP A 56 18.96 -30.15 -22.51
CA ASP A 56 18.89 -29.08 -23.51
C ASP A 56 19.66 -29.44 -24.79
N VAL A 57 19.31 -28.83 -25.92
CA VAL A 57 19.98 -29.12 -27.20
C VAL A 57 21.33 -28.39 -27.22
N VAL A 58 22.43 -29.16 -27.25
CA VAL A 58 23.79 -28.62 -27.42
C VAL A 58 23.90 -27.99 -28.81
N GLY A 59 24.23 -26.70 -28.89
CA GLY A 59 24.46 -26.02 -30.17
C GLY A 59 25.68 -26.59 -30.91
N ASN A 60 25.60 -26.66 -32.24
CA ASN A 60 26.62 -27.24 -33.14
C ASN A 60 28.02 -26.58 -33.12
N ASN A 61 28.27 -25.58 -32.26
CA ASN A 61 29.55 -24.84 -32.18
C ASN A 61 30.28 -24.98 -30.84
N GLY A 62 29.94 -25.96 -30.00
CA GLY A 62 30.73 -26.28 -28.80
C GLY A 62 30.68 -25.26 -27.64
N SER A 63 29.90 -24.18 -27.73
CA SER A 63 29.57 -23.32 -26.61
C SER A 63 28.22 -23.75 -25.99
N SER A 64 28.27 -24.58 -24.94
CA SER A 64 27.07 -24.94 -24.18
C SER A 64 26.58 -23.73 -23.38
N LEU A 65 25.37 -23.23 -23.67
CA LEU A 65 24.70 -22.27 -22.79
C LEU A 65 24.51 -22.91 -21.40
N PRO A 66 24.63 -22.13 -20.30
CA PRO A 66 24.43 -22.66 -18.96
C PRO A 66 22.98 -23.19 -18.81
N PRO A 67 22.77 -24.37 -18.21
CA PRO A 67 21.45 -24.96 -18.11
C PRO A 67 20.52 -24.06 -17.28
N LEU A 68 19.36 -23.70 -17.87
CA LEU A 68 18.30 -22.93 -17.19
C LEU A 68 17.21 -23.88 -16.68
N PHE A 69 16.55 -23.53 -15.58
CA PHE A 69 15.46 -24.35 -14.99
C PHE A 69 14.40 -24.77 -15.99
N GLY A 70 13.92 -23.84 -16.82
CA GLY A 70 12.94 -24.08 -17.87
C GLY A 70 13.51 -24.59 -19.20
N GLY A 71 14.84 -24.58 -19.35
CA GLY A 71 15.54 -24.83 -20.62
C GLY A 71 15.44 -23.68 -21.61
N HIS A 72 16.16 -23.77 -22.72
CA HIS A 72 16.14 -22.78 -23.81
C HIS A 72 15.07 -23.11 -24.86
N GLN A 73 13.79 -22.98 -24.48
CA GLN A 73 12.67 -23.18 -25.40
C GLN A 73 12.70 -22.11 -26.51
N SER A 74 12.74 -22.54 -27.78
CA SER A 74 12.60 -21.64 -28.93
C SER A 74 11.15 -21.20 -29.14
N TRP A 75 10.94 -20.10 -29.88
CA TRP A 75 9.58 -19.64 -30.24
C TRP A 75 8.79 -20.70 -31.02
N LEU A 76 9.45 -21.44 -31.91
CA LEU A 76 8.82 -22.55 -32.65
C LEU A 76 8.37 -23.66 -31.71
N GLN A 77 9.25 -24.11 -30.80
CA GLN A 77 8.93 -25.13 -29.80
C GLN A 77 7.82 -24.67 -28.83
N ARG A 78 7.75 -23.36 -28.56
CA ARG A 78 6.64 -22.78 -27.81
C ARG A 78 5.33 -22.94 -28.58
N ASP A 79 5.28 -22.55 -29.85
CA ASP A 79 4.03 -22.63 -30.62
C ASP A 79 3.57 -24.07 -30.87
N GLU A 80 4.49 -24.97 -31.20
CA GLU A 80 4.22 -26.41 -31.34
C GLU A 80 3.66 -27.02 -30.04
N SER A 81 4.03 -26.48 -28.87
CA SER A 81 3.54 -27.01 -27.58
C SER A 81 2.04 -26.75 -27.33
N PHE A 82 1.42 -25.85 -28.09
CA PHE A 82 -0.04 -25.62 -28.07
C PHE A 82 -0.81 -26.50 -29.08
N GLU A 83 -0.12 -27.21 -29.96
CA GLU A 83 -0.73 -28.15 -30.91
C GLU A 83 -0.93 -29.52 -30.24
N LEU A 84 -2.15 -29.77 -29.76
CA LEU A 84 -2.45 -30.96 -28.97
C LEU A 84 -2.37 -32.26 -29.79
N LYS A 85 -1.52 -33.18 -29.32
CA LYS A 85 -1.38 -34.56 -29.83
C LYS A 85 -1.67 -35.55 -28.70
N SER A 86 -1.96 -36.80 -29.05
CA SER A 86 -2.20 -37.86 -28.05
C SER A 86 -0.99 -38.12 -27.16
N SER A 87 0.22 -37.98 -27.73
CA SER A 87 1.50 -38.01 -27.01
C SER A 87 2.22 -36.68 -27.17
N MET A 88 2.53 -36.04 -26.04
CA MET A 88 3.18 -34.74 -25.96
C MET A 88 4.51 -34.84 -25.21
N LYS A 89 5.52 -34.10 -25.69
CA LYS A 89 6.79 -33.90 -24.99
C LYS A 89 7.09 -32.41 -24.92
N VAL A 90 7.15 -31.85 -23.71
CA VAL A 90 7.22 -30.39 -23.52
C VAL A 90 8.28 -29.96 -22.49
N HIS A 91 8.71 -28.70 -22.58
CA HIS A 91 9.43 -28.03 -21.51
C HIS A 91 8.49 -27.85 -20.31
N CYS A 92 8.95 -28.19 -19.10
CA CYS A 92 8.13 -28.08 -17.88
C CYS A 92 8.99 -27.98 -16.60
N GLY A 93 10.05 -27.18 -16.65
CA GLY A 93 10.98 -27.03 -15.55
C GLY A 93 11.78 -28.30 -15.20
N PHE A 94 12.68 -28.18 -14.23
CA PHE A 94 13.53 -29.27 -13.74
C PHE A 94 14.48 -29.86 -14.80
N MET A 95 15.06 -28.99 -15.65
CA MET A 95 16.15 -29.38 -16.52
C MET A 95 17.37 -29.83 -15.71
N ARG A 96 18.12 -30.80 -16.22
CA ARG A 96 19.34 -31.28 -15.57
C ARG A 96 20.35 -30.14 -15.42
N GLY A 97 20.74 -29.84 -14.18
CA GLY A 97 21.62 -28.71 -13.85
C GLY A 97 20.94 -27.35 -13.72
N GLY A 98 19.62 -27.25 -13.93
CA GLY A 98 18.87 -26.00 -13.98
C GLY A 98 18.40 -25.42 -12.63
N GLY A 99 18.83 -25.98 -11.50
CA GLY A 99 18.52 -25.46 -10.15
C GLY A 99 17.12 -25.82 -9.65
N VAL A 100 17.07 -26.37 -8.43
CA VAL A 100 15.95 -26.77 -7.54
C VAL A 100 16.26 -28.19 -7.08
N GLU A 101 16.73 -28.30 -5.84
CA GLU A 101 17.04 -29.57 -5.21
C GLU A 101 16.16 -29.79 -3.98
N MET A 102 15.65 -31.02 -3.86
CA MET A 102 14.96 -31.51 -2.67
C MET A 102 15.82 -32.55 -1.97
N ALA A 103 15.80 -32.56 -0.63
CA ALA A 103 16.49 -33.60 0.12
C ALA A 103 15.87 -34.98 -0.18
N THR A 104 16.69 -36.03 -0.21
CA THR A 104 16.25 -37.42 -0.49
C THR A 104 15.13 -37.89 0.46
N LYS A 105 15.10 -37.40 1.70
CA LYS A 105 14.02 -37.68 2.65
C LYS A 105 12.67 -37.11 2.20
N ASP A 106 12.68 -35.93 1.59
CA ASP A 106 11.47 -35.22 1.16
C ASP A 106 11.00 -35.70 -0.20
N ILE A 107 11.91 -36.15 -1.07
CA ILE A 107 11.58 -36.88 -2.31
C ILE A 107 10.84 -38.18 -1.96
N ARG A 108 11.38 -38.99 -1.05
CA ARG A 108 10.73 -40.24 -0.59
C ARG A 108 9.37 -40.00 0.06
N TYR A 109 9.18 -38.85 0.71
CA TYR A 109 7.88 -38.46 1.26
C TYR A 109 6.92 -38.09 0.12
N ALA A 110 7.36 -37.27 -0.82
CA ALA A 110 6.59 -36.82 -1.98
C ALA A 110 6.07 -37.97 -2.85
N GLU A 111 6.88 -39.01 -3.06
CA GLU A 111 6.53 -40.21 -3.83
C GLU A 111 5.34 -41.00 -3.24
N LYS A 112 5.07 -40.85 -1.93
CA LYS A 112 3.95 -41.53 -1.25
C LYS A 112 2.65 -40.74 -1.32
N CYS A 113 2.70 -39.47 -1.71
CA CYS A 113 1.58 -38.55 -1.63
C CYS A 113 0.68 -38.61 -2.86
N ARG A 114 -0.55 -39.11 -2.70
CA ARG A 114 -1.57 -39.12 -3.76
C ARG A 114 -2.54 -37.93 -3.70
N PHE A 115 -2.78 -37.40 -2.51
CA PHE A 115 -3.58 -36.20 -2.29
C PHE A 115 -2.71 -35.16 -1.61
N VAL A 116 -2.64 -33.95 -2.16
CA VAL A 116 -1.72 -32.92 -1.70
C VAL A 116 -2.47 -31.62 -1.40
N VAL A 117 -2.27 -31.07 -0.22
CA VAL A 117 -2.52 -29.65 0.03
C VAL A 117 -1.16 -28.97 0.06
N ALA A 118 -0.91 -28.07 -0.87
CA ALA A 118 0.38 -27.40 -1.04
C ALA A 118 0.26 -25.90 -0.76
N SER A 119 1.27 -25.36 -0.11
CA SER A 119 1.47 -23.92 0.09
C SER A 119 2.96 -23.58 -0.05
N GLY A 120 3.30 -22.30 0.00
CA GLY A 120 4.69 -21.88 -0.06
C GLY A 120 4.98 -20.52 0.58
N ILE A 121 6.15 -20.40 1.18
CA ILE A 121 6.68 -19.18 1.80
C ILE A 121 8.12 -18.99 1.33
N PHE A 122 8.39 -17.87 0.67
CA PHE A 122 9.72 -17.53 0.16
C PHE A 122 10.12 -16.15 0.72
N ASP A 123 11.41 -15.89 0.92
CA ASP A 123 11.98 -14.61 1.41
C ASP A 123 11.24 -13.99 2.62
N ARG A 124 10.74 -14.81 3.54
CA ARG A 124 10.06 -14.38 4.79
C ARG A 124 8.81 -13.51 4.56
N TYR A 125 8.14 -13.66 3.42
CA TYR A 125 6.95 -12.86 3.12
C TYR A 125 5.78 -13.15 4.06
N ASP A 126 5.63 -14.39 4.51
CA ASP A 126 4.49 -14.87 5.29
C ASP A 126 4.94 -15.74 6.47
N THR A 127 4.03 -16.00 7.42
CA THR A 127 4.22 -17.00 8.48
C THR A 127 3.31 -18.20 8.24
N PRO A 128 3.72 -19.44 8.58
CA PRO A 128 2.86 -20.61 8.42
C PRO A 128 1.54 -20.46 9.19
N HIS A 129 0.40 -20.59 8.50
CA HIS A 129 -0.92 -20.63 9.11
C HIS A 129 -1.42 -22.06 9.21
N LYS A 130 -1.94 -22.45 10.39
CA LYS A 130 -2.44 -23.81 10.62
C LYS A 130 -3.84 -23.96 10.00
N PRO A 131 -4.09 -24.99 9.15
CA PRO A 131 -5.43 -25.33 8.71
C PRO A 131 -6.31 -25.71 9.91
N SER A 132 -7.53 -25.20 9.93
CA SER A 132 -8.50 -25.42 10.98
C SER A 132 -9.58 -26.40 10.51
N ASP A 133 -10.17 -27.16 11.44
CA ASP A 133 -11.32 -28.05 11.18
C ASP A 133 -11.11 -29.16 10.13
N ILE A 134 -9.92 -29.76 10.09
CA ILE A 134 -9.60 -30.89 9.19
C ILE A 134 -10.00 -32.23 9.82
N SER A 135 -10.84 -33.00 9.14
CA SER A 135 -11.31 -34.31 9.59
C SER A 135 -10.19 -35.35 9.74
N PRO A 136 -10.34 -36.36 10.62
CA PRO A 136 -9.38 -37.45 10.77
C PRO A 136 -9.10 -38.19 9.45
N ARG A 137 -10.12 -38.39 8.61
CA ARG A 137 -9.93 -38.99 7.28
C ARG A 137 -9.10 -38.12 6.36
N SER A 138 -9.34 -36.81 6.31
CA SER A 138 -8.53 -35.89 5.51
C SER A 138 -7.09 -35.79 6.00
N GLN A 139 -6.85 -35.81 7.31
CA GLN A 139 -5.48 -35.84 7.87
C GLN A 139 -4.69 -37.11 7.50
N LYS A 140 -5.37 -38.25 7.32
CA LYS A 140 -4.74 -39.51 6.86
C LYS A 140 -4.55 -39.55 5.35
N LEU A 141 -5.47 -38.97 4.59
CA LEU A 141 -5.50 -39.05 3.13
C LEU A 141 -4.58 -38.03 2.47
N PHE A 142 -4.52 -36.80 2.98
CA PHE A 142 -3.79 -35.69 2.37
C PHE A 142 -2.41 -35.50 2.99
N CYS A 143 -1.41 -35.28 2.13
CA CYS A 143 -0.13 -34.70 2.53
C CYS A 143 -0.25 -33.17 2.55
N PHE A 144 0.01 -32.55 3.69
CA PHE A 144 0.05 -31.09 3.86
C PHE A 144 1.48 -30.60 3.76
N LEU A 145 1.76 -29.78 2.75
CA LEU A 145 3.11 -29.46 2.30
C LEU A 145 3.32 -27.96 2.19
N MET A 146 4.40 -27.47 2.78
CA MET A 146 4.80 -26.07 2.71
C MET A 146 6.20 -25.97 2.13
N ALA A 147 6.28 -25.52 0.88
CA ALA A 147 7.56 -25.27 0.21
C ALA A 147 8.19 -23.98 0.75
N VAL A 148 9.47 -24.04 1.13
CA VAL A 148 10.21 -22.91 1.69
C VAL A 148 11.60 -22.83 1.09
N ASP A 149 12.17 -21.62 1.01
CA ASP A 149 13.58 -21.42 0.72
C ASP A 149 14.43 -21.50 2.00
N GLU A 150 15.75 -21.55 1.83
CA GLU A 150 16.71 -21.65 2.94
C GLU A 150 16.60 -20.46 3.91
N ILE A 151 16.28 -19.27 3.39
CA ILE A 151 16.09 -18.06 4.21
C ILE A 151 14.81 -18.17 5.06
N SER A 152 13.72 -18.68 4.50
CA SER A 152 12.42 -18.77 5.18
C SER A 152 12.41 -19.89 6.23
N ILE A 153 13.06 -21.03 5.99
CA ILE A 153 13.15 -22.10 7.00
C ILE A 153 13.90 -21.64 8.25
N ASP A 154 14.98 -20.86 8.09
CA ASP A 154 15.73 -20.30 9.22
C ASP A 154 14.90 -19.28 10.01
N PHE A 155 14.11 -18.47 9.30
CA PHE A 155 13.18 -17.55 9.93
C PHE A 155 12.06 -18.28 10.69
N ILE A 156 11.52 -19.36 10.13
CA ILE A 156 10.47 -20.17 10.76
C ILE A 156 11.03 -20.82 12.03
N LYS A 157 12.20 -21.46 11.97
CA LYS A 157 12.84 -22.10 13.14
C LYS A 157 13.10 -21.14 14.31
N LYS A 158 13.33 -19.85 14.02
CA LYS A 158 13.55 -18.81 15.04
C LYS A 158 12.26 -18.32 15.70
N ASN A 159 11.12 -18.39 15.02
CA ASN A 159 9.88 -17.73 15.46
C ASN A 159 8.73 -18.70 15.74
N VAL A 160 8.81 -19.94 15.27
CA VAL A 160 7.76 -20.95 15.36
C VAL A 160 8.36 -22.28 15.80
N THR A 161 7.65 -23.01 16.65
CA THR A 161 8.07 -24.35 17.07
C THR A 161 8.02 -25.32 15.89
N VAL A 162 9.19 -25.82 15.49
CA VAL A 162 9.33 -26.85 14.45
C VAL A 162 9.55 -28.21 15.12
N ARG A 163 8.72 -29.19 14.76
CA ARG A 163 8.86 -30.59 15.17
C ARG A 163 9.70 -31.34 14.14
N GLU A 164 10.55 -32.25 14.59
CA GLU A 164 11.22 -33.21 13.72
C GLU A 164 10.63 -34.61 13.92
N ASP A 165 10.42 -35.36 12.83
CA ASP A 165 10.01 -36.77 12.89
C ASP A 165 11.23 -37.72 12.89
N LYS A 166 10.98 -39.02 13.05
CA LYS A 166 12.03 -40.05 13.12
C LYS A 166 12.86 -40.16 11.83
N ASP A 167 12.32 -39.71 10.70
CA ASP A 167 12.97 -39.73 9.39
C ASP A 167 13.66 -38.37 9.07
N GLY A 168 13.76 -37.49 10.07
CA GLY A 168 14.35 -36.15 9.97
C GLY A 168 13.45 -35.12 9.27
N GLY A 169 12.18 -35.42 9.06
CA GLY A 169 11.21 -34.51 8.45
C GLY A 169 10.80 -33.39 9.38
N GLN A 170 10.71 -32.16 8.86
CA GLN A 170 10.40 -30.97 9.67
C GLN A 170 8.93 -30.56 9.51
N TRP A 171 8.28 -30.20 10.63
CA TRP A 171 6.83 -29.97 10.70
C TRP A 171 6.46 -28.72 11.48
N VAL A 172 5.45 -28.00 11.01
CA VAL A 172 4.76 -26.92 11.73
C VAL A 172 3.26 -27.20 11.73
N GLY A 173 2.73 -27.57 12.89
CA GLY A 173 1.36 -28.10 12.98
C GLY A 173 1.22 -29.37 12.13
N ILE A 174 0.32 -29.34 11.13
CA ILE A 174 0.16 -30.43 10.16
C ILE A 174 0.99 -30.25 8.89
N TRP A 175 1.61 -29.09 8.68
CA TRP A 175 2.43 -28.83 7.50
C TRP A 175 3.79 -29.52 7.63
N ARG A 176 4.16 -30.33 6.64
CA ARG A 176 5.55 -30.74 6.42
C ARG A 176 6.26 -29.64 5.63
N LEU A 177 7.40 -29.19 6.15
CA LEU A 177 8.25 -28.20 5.50
C LEU A 177 9.15 -28.91 4.48
N ILE A 178 9.12 -28.44 3.23
CA ILE A 178 10.01 -28.90 2.15
C ILE A 178 10.90 -27.74 1.75
N VAL A 179 12.20 -27.86 2.02
CA VAL A 179 13.18 -26.85 1.64
C VAL A 179 13.57 -27.06 0.18
N LEU A 180 13.32 -26.07 -0.66
CA LEU A 180 13.79 -26.02 -2.04
C LEU A 180 15.15 -25.32 -2.05
N LYS A 181 16.22 -26.09 -2.28
CA LYS A 181 17.59 -25.57 -2.37
C LYS A 181 17.90 -25.09 -3.78
N ASN A 182 18.83 -24.15 -3.91
CA ASN A 182 19.26 -23.58 -5.19
C ASN A 182 18.07 -23.05 -6.01
N PRO A 183 17.34 -22.04 -5.50
CA PRO A 183 16.19 -21.49 -6.21
C PRO A 183 16.59 -21.01 -7.62
N PRO A 184 15.77 -21.28 -8.64
CA PRO A 184 16.16 -21.10 -10.04
C PRO A 184 16.11 -19.63 -10.51
N TYR A 185 15.57 -18.74 -9.67
CA TYR A 185 15.43 -17.32 -9.99
C TYR A 185 15.83 -16.45 -8.80
N ASP A 186 16.42 -15.29 -9.08
CA ASP A 186 16.70 -14.27 -8.06
C ASP A 186 15.41 -13.68 -7.47
N GLU A 187 14.29 -13.72 -8.21
CA GLU A 187 13.01 -13.18 -7.77
C GLU A 187 12.19 -14.22 -6.97
N PRO A 188 11.97 -14.03 -5.64
CA PRO A 188 11.29 -15.01 -4.80
C PRO A 188 9.84 -15.29 -5.23
N ARG A 189 9.16 -14.28 -5.80
CA ARG A 189 7.80 -14.42 -6.31
C ARG A 189 7.69 -15.41 -7.46
N ARG A 190 8.74 -15.51 -8.29
CA ARG A 190 8.85 -16.45 -9.40
C ARG A 190 9.16 -17.85 -8.88
N ASN A 191 10.06 -17.97 -7.89
CA ASN A 191 10.32 -19.23 -7.19
C ASN A 191 9.04 -19.83 -6.59
N GLY A 192 8.18 -18.99 -5.99
CA GLY A 192 6.88 -19.42 -5.47
C GLY A 192 5.91 -19.97 -6.52
N LYS A 193 6.16 -19.75 -7.83
CA LYS A 193 5.35 -20.34 -8.91
C LYS A 193 5.68 -21.80 -9.18
N VAL A 194 6.88 -22.25 -8.80
CA VAL A 194 7.31 -23.64 -8.96
C VAL A 194 6.39 -24.58 -8.17
N PRO A 195 6.28 -24.49 -6.82
CA PRO A 195 5.39 -25.38 -6.08
C PRO A 195 3.90 -25.12 -6.34
N LYS A 196 3.55 -23.92 -6.80
CA LYS A 196 2.17 -23.54 -7.14
C LYS A 196 1.65 -24.21 -8.40
N ILE A 197 2.38 -24.04 -9.50
CA ILE A 197 1.95 -24.45 -10.83
C ILE A 197 2.45 -25.87 -11.13
N LEU A 198 3.71 -26.16 -10.79
CA LEU A 198 4.39 -27.42 -11.09
C LEU A 198 4.31 -28.46 -9.95
N THR A 199 3.21 -28.48 -9.19
CA THR A 199 3.01 -29.47 -8.12
C THR A 199 3.15 -30.91 -8.62
N HIS A 200 2.72 -31.21 -9.85
CA HIS A 200 2.88 -32.55 -10.45
C HIS A 200 4.35 -32.94 -10.72
N ARG A 201 5.24 -31.97 -10.90
CA ARG A 201 6.69 -32.21 -11.07
C ARG A 201 7.38 -32.48 -9.74
N LEU A 202 6.91 -31.85 -8.67
CA LEU A 202 7.41 -32.08 -7.30
C LEU A 202 6.86 -33.38 -6.69
N PHE A 203 5.66 -33.79 -7.10
CA PHE A 203 4.95 -34.96 -6.57
C PHE A 203 4.51 -35.86 -7.73
N PRO A 204 5.37 -36.74 -8.25
CA PRO A 204 5.08 -37.50 -9.47
C PRO A 204 3.89 -38.47 -9.34
N GLN A 205 3.51 -38.83 -8.11
CA GLN A 205 2.39 -39.75 -7.82
C GLN A 205 1.09 -39.02 -7.41
N VAL A 206 1.07 -37.69 -7.47
CA VAL A 206 -0.09 -36.89 -7.07
C VAL A 206 -1.27 -37.13 -8.01
N GLN A 207 -2.45 -37.28 -7.43
CA GLN A 207 -3.70 -37.46 -8.16
C GLN A 207 -4.58 -36.22 -8.05
N TYR A 208 -4.68 -35.64 -6.86
CA TYR A 208 -5.40 -34.40 -6.60
C TYR A 208 -4.52 -33.46 -5.79
N SER A 209 -4.53 -32.18 -6.17
CA SER A 209 -3.88 -31.13 -5.38
C SER A 209 -4.78 -29.93 -5.14
N ILE A 210 -4.59 -29.33 -3.96
CA ILE A 210 -5.14 -28.03 -3.60
C ILE A 210 -3.95 -27.11 -3.27
N TRP A 211 -3.71 -26.12 -4.11
CA TRP A 211 -2.78 -25.04 -3.81
C TRP A 211 -3.47 -23.97 -2.97
N ILE A 212 -2.78 -23.46 -1.95
CA ILE A 212 -3.24 -22.36 -1.09
C ILE A 212 -2.08 -21.39 -0.89
N ASP A 213 -2.32 -20.10 -1.15
CA ASP A 213 -1.35 -19.02 -0.91
C ASP A 213 -0.97 -18.94 0.59
N GLY A 214 0.30 -18.70 0.89
CA GLY A 214 0.85 -18.79 2.26
C GLY A 214 0.22 -17.83 3.26
N LYS A 215 -0.41 -16.75 2.78
CA LYS A 215 -1.16 -15.78 3.60
C LYS A 215 -2.58 -16.22 4.02
N MET A 216 -3.01 -17.41 3.60
CA MET A 216 -4.39 -17.87 3.78
C MET A 216 -4.48 -19.02 4.79
N GLU A 217 -5.51 -18.97 5.63
CA GLU A 217 -5.88 -20.06 6.52
C GLU A 217 -7.05 -20.86 5.92
N LEU A 218 -6.84 -22.16 5.72
CA LEU A 218 -7.88 -23.08 5.22
C LEU A 218 -8.88 -23.40 6.33
N MET A 219 -10.16 -23.08 6.07
CA MET A 219 -11.26 -23.26 7.04
C MET A 219 -12.19 -24.42 6.70
N VAL A 220 -12.02 -25.04 5.54
CA VAL A 220 -12.93 -26.08 5.03
C VAL A 220 -12.11 -27.33 4.73
N ASP A 221 -12.66 -28.48 5.11
CA ASP A 221 -12.02 -29.77 4.90
C ASP A 221 -11.70 -30.02 3.40
N PRO A 222 -10.47 -30.42 3.05
CA PRO A 222 -10.04 -30.69 1.67
C PRO A 222 -10.93 -31.66 0.89
N LEU A 223 -11.53 -32.66 1.53
CA LEU A 223 -12.46 -33.59 0.86
C LEU A 223 -13.73 -32.87 0.42
N LEU A 224 -14.28 -32.00 1.27
CA LEU A 224 -15.47 -31.19 0.93
C LEU A 224 -15.16 -30.26 -0.25
N ILE A 225 -13.93 -29.73 -0.33
CA ILE A 225 -13.49 -28.89 -1.44
C ILE A 225 -13.42 -29.69 -2.74
N LEU A 226 -12.79 -30.87 -2.74
CA LEU A 226 -12.74 -31.72 -3.94
C LEU A 226 -14.14 -32.17 -4.39
N GLU A 227 -15.01 -32.52 -3.44
CA GLU A 227 -16.40 -32.90 -3.74
C GLU A 227 -17.16 -31.75 -4.39
N ARG A 228 -17.12 -30.55 -3.78
CA ARG A 228 -17.86 -29.38 -4.25
C ARG A 228 -17.39 -28.89 -5.61
N TYR A 229 -16.08 -28.77 -5.82
CA TYR A 229 -15.50 -28.06 -6.96
C TYR A 229 -15.07 -28.95 -8.11
N LEU A 230 -14.77 -30.23 -7.86
CA LEU A 230 -14.40 -31.18 -8.89
C LEU A 230 -15.52 -32.22 -9.09
N TRP A 231 -15.82 -33.02 -8.08
CA TRP A 231 -16.57 -34.27 -8.30
C TRP A 231 -18.07 -34.05 -8.57
N ARG A 232 -18.74 -33.16 -7.84
CA ARG A 232 -20.17 -32.88 -8.02
C ARG A 232 -20.49 -32.34 -9.41
N GLY A 233 -19.63 -31.46 -9.92
CA GLY A 233 -19.75 -30.86 -11.25
C GLY A 233 -19.04 -31.64 -12.37
N LYS A 234 -18.39 -32.76 -12.05
CA LYS A 234 -17.53 -33.53 -12.97
C LYS A 234 -16.45 -32.66 -13.66
N HIS A 235 -15.86 -31.73 -12.91
CA HIS A 235 -14.74 -30.91 -13.34
C HIS A 235 -13.42 -31.55 -12.88
N THR A 236 -12.34 -31.32 -13.62
CA THR A 236 -10.99 -31.80 -13.25
C THR A 236 -10.05 -30.67 -12.85
N PHE A 237 -10.46 -29.42 -13.07
CA PHE A 237 -9.72 -28.23 -12.69
C PHE A 237 -10.69 -27.15 -12.23
N ALA A 238 -10.41 -26.52 -11.09
CA ALA A 238 -11.20 -25.43 -10.56
C ALA A 238 -10.31 -24.32 -9.96
N ILE A 239 -10.72 -23.08 -10.16
CA ILE A 239 -10.00 -21.89 -9.71
C ILE A 239 -10.97 -20.77 -9.40
N ALA A 240 -10.63 -19.91 -8.44
CA ALA A 240 -11.50 -18.79 -8.09
C ALA A 240 -11.46 -17.71 -9.18
N GLN A 241 -12.58 -17.01 -9.37
CA GLN A 241 -12.64 -15.80 -10.20
C GLN A 241 -11.95 -14.64 -9.48
N HIS A 242 -11.20 -13.82 -10.22
CA HIS A 242 -10.65 -12.59 -9.65
C HIS A 242 -11.77 -11.59 -9.30
N LYS A 243 -11.67 -11.00 -8.10
CA LYS A 243 -12.70 -10.11 -7.54
C LYS A 243 -13.06 -8.89 -8.39
N HIS A 244 -12.11 -8.34 -9.16
CA HIS A 244 -12.24 -7.00 -9.75
C HIS A 244 -12.00 -6.93 -11.25
N HIS A 245 -11.27 -7.87 -11.83
CA HIS A 245 -10.84 -7.78 -13.24
C HIS A 245 -11.30 -9.03 -13.96
N ARG A 246 -11.79 -8.85 -15.18
CA ARG A 246 -12.22 -9.95 -16.05
C ARG A 246 -11.30 -10.13 -17.25
N SER A 247 -10.61 -9.07 -17.68
CA SER A 247 -9.63 -9.15 -18.77
C SER A 247 -8.20 -9.12 -18.27
N ILE A 248 -7.32 -9.91 -18.89
CA ILE A 248 -5.87 -9.85 -18.62
C ILE A 248 -5.28 -8.48 -18.93
N TYR A 249 -5.86 -7.70 -19.84
CA TYR A 249 -5.45 -6.32 -20.13
C TYR A 249 -5.76 -5.38 -18.95
N GLU A 250 -6.92 -5.53 -18.30
CA GLU A 250 -7.27 -4.79 -17.09
C GLU A 250 -6.31 -5.12 -15.94
N GLU A 251 -5.96 -6.40 -15.78
CA GLU A 251 -4.99 -6.86 -14.77
C GLU A 251 -3.57 -6.38 -15.12
N ALA A 252 -3.16 -6.40 -16.39
CA ALA A 252 -1.87 -5.87 -16.84
C ALA A 252 -1.76 -4.37 -16.50
N ASP A 253 -2.80 -3.60 -16.82
CA ASP A 253 -2.90 -2.20 -16.45
C ASP A 253 -2.92 -2.01 -14.94
N ALA A 254 -3.56 -2.90 -14.17
CA ALA A 254 -3.51 -2.85 -12.71
C ALA A 254 -2.11 -3.13 -12.16
N ASN A 255 -1.32 -4.01 -12.78
CA ASN A 255 0.06 -4.28 -12.37
C ASN A 255 1.00 -3.12 -12.74
N LYS A 256 0.82 -2.52 -13.92
CA LYS A 256 1.52 -1.29 -14.34
C LYS A 256 1.20 -0.11 -13.45
N ARG A 257 -0.07 0.02 -13.05
CA ARG A 257 -0.53 0.98 -12.04
C ARG A 257 0.23 0.74 -10.74
N ARG A 258 0.08 -0.45 -10.12
CA ARG A 258 0.68 -0.82 -8.81
C ARG A 258 2.21 -0.88 -8.75
N LYS A 259 2.92 -0.53 -9.84
CA LYS A 259 4.37 -0.62 -10.01
C LYS A 259 4.93 -1.98 -9.54
N ARG A 260 4.16 -3.06 -9.74
CA ARG A 260 4.53 -4.43 -9.29
C ARG A 260 5.64 -5.02 -10.13
N TYR A 261 5.67 -4.67 -11.42
CA TYR A 261 6.68 -5.08 -12.40
C TYR A 261 7.02 -3.89 -13.31
N ALA A 262 8.13 -3.98 -14.05
CA ALA A 262 8.53 -2.94 -14.99
C ALA A 262 7.49 -2.79 -16.11
N ARG A 263 7.05 -1.55 -16.38
CA ARG A 263 6.04 -1.27 -17.41
C ARG A 263 6.43 -1.79 -18.79
N PRO A 264 7.68 -1.58 -19.30
CA PRO A 264 8.06 -2.08 -20.61
C PRO A 264 7.95 -3.61 -20.75
N LEU A 265 8.20 -4.36 -19.66
CA LEU A 265 8.06 -5.82 -19.67
C LEU A 265 6.58 -6.24 -19.78
N ILE A 266 5.69 -5.59 -19.05
CA ILE A 266 4.24 -5.86 -19.16
C ILE A 266 3.72 -5.43 -20.53
N ASP A 267 4.14 -4.27 -21.04
CA ASP A 267 3.69 -3.78 -22.34
C ASP A 267 4.16 -4.70 -23.48
N LEU A 268 5.41 -5.19 -23.43
CA LEU A 268 5.91 -6.18 -24.38
C LEU A 268 5.13 -7.50 -24.28
N HIS A 269 4.93 -8.01 -23.05
CA HIS A 269 4.16 -9.22 -22.79
C HIS A 269 2.74 -9.14 -23.39
N MET A 270 2.02 -8.05 -23.12
CA MET A 270 0.67 -7.86 -23.65
C MET A 270 0.64 -7.59 -25.15
N LYS A 271 1.66 -6.91 -25.69
CA LYS A 271 1.76 -6.66 -27.13
C LYS A 271 1.94 -7.95 -27.93
N ILE A 272 2.75 -8.88 -27.42
CA ILE A 272 2.92 -10.21 -28.04
C ILE A 272 1.59 -10.96 -28.03
N TYR A 273 0.89 -11.01 -26.89
CA TYR A 273 -0.41 -11.67 -26.81
C TYR A 273 -1.46 -11.06 -27.74
N SER A 274 -1.50 -9.72 -27.83
CA SER A 274 -2.38 -9.01 -28.75
C SER A 274 -2.04 -9.32 -30.22
N TYR A 275 -0.76 -9.37 -30.57
CA TYR A 275 -0.31 -9.73 -31.91
C TYR A 275 -0.69 -11.18 -32.29
N GLU A 276 -0.71 -12.08 -31.30
CA GLU A 276 -1.14 -13.48 -31.44
C GLU A 276 -2.68 -13.64 -31.34
N GLY A 277 -3.44 -12.54 -31.39
CA GLY A 277 -4.90 -12.53 -31.49
C GLY A 277 -5.66 -12.61 -30.16
N MET A 278 -4.99 -12.50 -29.01
CA MET A 278 -5.68 -12.49 -27.72
C MET A 278 -6.44 -11.17 -27.53
N GLU A 279 -7.75 -11.17 -27.76
CA GLU A 279 -8.59 -10.00 -27.54
C GLU A 279 -8.94 -9.76 -26.06
N PRO A 280 -9.29 -8.52 -25.65
CA PRO A 280 -9.87 -8.25 -24.35
C PRO A 280 -11.09 -9.13 -24.04
N TRP A 281 -11.34 -9.36 -22.75
CA TRP A 281 -12.47 -10.19 -22.35
C TRP A 281 -13.79 -9.46 -22.69
N SER A 282 -14.76 -10.22 -23.21
CA SER A 282 -16.11 -9.73 -23.46
C SER A 282 -17.14 -10.79 -23.06
N PRO A 283 -18.41 -10.42 -22.82
CA PRO A 283 -19.47 -11.38 -22.52
C PRO A 283 -19.74 -12.42 -23.62
N MET A 284 -19.15 -12.25 -24.81
CA MET A 284 -19.26 -13.22 -25.92
C MET A 284 -18.24 -14.35 -25.80
N LYS A 285 -17.21 -14.23 -24.95
CA LYS A 285 -16.26 -15.32 -24.69
C LYS A 285 -16.93 -16.44 -23.89
N ASN A 286 -16.48 -17.68 -24.11
CA ASN A 286 -16.98 -18.86 -23.40
C ASN A 286 -16.54 -18.93 -21.93
N THR A 287 -15.63 -18.06 -21.50
CA THR A 287 -15.14 -17.96 -20.12
C THR A 287 -15.86 -16.84 -19.37
N ILE A 288 -16.13 -17.06 -18.08
CA ILE A 288 -16.73 -16.03 -17.21
C ILE A 288 -15.72 -14.89 -16.91
N SER A 289 -14.42 -15.18 -17.00
CA SER A 289 -13.30 -14.24 -16.83
C SER A 289 -12.02 -14.87 -17.40
N ASP A 290 -11.12 -14.04 -17.94
CA ASP A 290 -9.76 -14.43 -18.32
C ASP A 290 -8.78 -14.35 -17.14
N VAL A 291 -9.19 -13.73 -16.02
CA VAL A 291 -8.34 -13.48 -14.84
C VAL A 291 -8.80 -14.32 -13.65
N PRO A 292 -7.98 -15.27 -13.17
CA PRO A 292 -8.27 -16.03 -11.97
C PRO A 292 -7.80 -15.32 -10.69
N GLU A 293 -8.40 -15.61 -9.54
CA GLU A 293 -7.78 -15.39 -8.23
C GLU A 293 -6.85 -16.58 -7.95
N GLY A 294 -5.56 -16.39 -8.22
CA GLY A 294 -4.55 -17.45 -8.12
C GLY A 294 -4.22 -17.89 -6.69
N ALA A 295 -4.90 -17.36 -5.67
CA ALA A 295 -4.62 -17.74 -4.29
C ALA A 295 -5.07 -19.16 -3.94
N ILE A 296 -5.94 -19.78 -4.76
CA ILE A 296 -6.36 -21.18 -4.66
C ILE A 296 -6.34 -21.84 -6.04
N ILE A 297 -5.87 -23.08 -6.12
CA ILE A 297 -6.00 -23.92 -7.33
C ILE A 297 -6.41 -25.32 -6.88
N ILE A 298 -7.52 -25.85 -7.40
CA ILE A 298 -8.02 -27.19 -7.06
C ILE A 298 -7.97 -28.01 -8.34
N ARG A 299 -7.21 -29.11 -8.36
CA ARG A 299 -7.04 -29.86 -9.61
C ARG A 299 -6.84 -31.35 -9.42
N GLU A 300 -7.35 -32.10 -10.39
CA GLU A 300 -6.95 -33.47 -10.69
C GLU A 300 -5.78 -33.45 -11.68
N HIS A 301 -4.76 -34.25 -11.40
CA HIS A 301 -3.57 -34.39 -12.22
C HIS A 301 -3.76 -35.39 -13.35
N THR A 302 -4.40 -34.92 -14.42
CA THR A 302 -4.51 -35.62 -15.70
C THR A 302 -3.44 -35.09 -16.66
N ALA A 303 -3.06 -35.86 -17.69
CA ALA A 303 -2.07 -35.42 -18.67
C ALA A 303 -2.42 -34.06 -19.31
N LEU A 304 -3.70 -33.77 -19.56
CA LEU A 304 -4.14 -32.47 -20.08
C LEU A 304 -3.96 -31.33 -19.06
N ASN A 305 -4.31 -31.55 -17.78
CA ASN A 305 -4.19 -30.52 -16.74
C ASN A 305 -2.72 -30.26 -16.35
N ASP A 306 -1.88 -31.28 -16.42
CA ASP A 306 -0.44 -31.15 -16.21
C ASP A 306 0.23 -30.45 -17.39
N LEU A 307 -0.17 -30.76 -18.63
CA LEU A 307 0.25 -30.00 -19.81
C LEU A 307 -0.15 -28.52 -19.68
N PHE A 308 -1.40 -28.23 -19.32
CA PHE A 308 -1.85 -26.86 -19.06
C PHE A 308 -0.96 -26.15 -18.03
N SER A 309 -0.63 -26.85 -16.94
CA SER A 309 0.24 -26.33 -15.89
C SER A 309 1.66 -26.05 -16.41
N CYS A 310 2.21 -26.91 -17.27
CA CYS A 310 3.50 -26.69 -17.93
C CYS A 310 3.47 -25.46 -18.84
N LEU A 311 2.49 -25.36 -19.73
CA LEU A 311 2.34 -24.23 -20.65
C LEU A 311 2.16 -22.92 -19.89
N TRP A 312 1.34 -22.93 -18.83
CA TRP A 312 1.16 -21.77 -17.96
C TRP A 312 2.45 -21.35 -17.27
N PHE A 313 3.23 -22.31 -16.76
CA PHE A 313 4.52 -22.02 -16.17
C PHE A 313 5.53 -21.50 -17.21
N ASN A 314 5.55 -22.04 -18.42
CA ASN A 314 6.48 -21.62 -19.47
C ASN A 314 6.24 -20.15 -19.85
N GLU A 315 4.97 -19.71 -19.94
CA GLU A 315 4.62 -18.31 -20.15
C GLU A 315 5.07 -17.42 -18.98
N VAL A 316 4.92 -17.89 -17.74
CA VAL A 316 5.40 -17.19 -16.53
C VAL A 316 6.94 -17.10 -16.52
N ASN A 317 7.62 -18.15 -16.99
CA ASN A 317 9.07 -18.21 -17.11
C ASN A 317 9.59 -17.27 -18.20
N LEU A 318 8.93 -17.23 -19.35
CA LEU A 318 9.32 -16.41 -20.50
C LEU A 318 9.07 -14.92 -20.25
N PHE A 319 7.95 -14.58 -19.60
CA PHE A 319 7.53 -13.19 -19.41
C PHE A 319 7.60 -12.76 -17.94
N THR A 320 6.51 -12.20 -17.41
CA THR A 320 6.43 -11.70 -16.05
C THR A 320 5.97 -12.81 -15.10
N PRO A 321 6.39 -12.80 -13.82
CA PRO A 321 5.94 -13.80 -12.84
C PRO A 321 4.47 -13.59 -12.42
N ARG A 322 3.73 -12.69 -13.08
CA ARG A 322 2.32 -12.42 -12.84
C ARG A 322 1.46 -13.45 -13.57
N ASP A 323 1.40 -14.63 -12.98
CA ASP A 323 0.62 -15.80 -13.42
C ASP A 323 -0.81 -15.52 -13.89
N GLN A 324 -1.49 -14.52 -13.32
CA GLN A 324 -2.83 -14.10 -13.78
C GLN A 324 -2.88 -13.62 -15.24
N LEU A 325 -1.80 -13.03 -15.78
CA LEU A 325 -1.74 -12.57 -17.17
C LEU A 325 -1.62 -13.74 -18.14
N SER A 326 -0.76 -14.71 -17.80
CA SER A 326 -0.50 -15.88 -18.63
C SER A 326 -1.62 -16.92 -18.59
N PHE A 327 -2.39 -16.99 -17.50
CA PHE A 327 -3.48 -17.97 -17.37
C PHE A 327 -4.52 -17.82 -18.50
N GLY A 328 -5.07 -16.62 -18.66
CA GLY A 328 -6.10 -16.35 -19.67
C GLY A 328 -5.60 -16.59 -21.09
N TYR A 329 -4.32 -16.30 -21.35
CA TYR A 329 -3.69 -16.55 -22.64
C TYR A 329 -3.54 -18.04 -22.95
N VAL A 330 -3.09 -18.88 -22.00
CA VAL A 330 -2.99 -20.33 -22.21
C VAL A 330 -4.37 -20.96 -22.40
N VAL A 331 -5.38 -20.50 -21.66
CA VAL A 331 -6.78 -20.91 -21.87
C VAL A 331 -7.24 -20.54 -23.29
N TYR A 332 -6.91 -19.34 -23.76
CA TYR A 332 -7.23 -18.91 -25.12
C TYR A 332 -6.56 -19.80 -26.18
N ARG A 333 -5.25 -20.06 -26.06
CA ARG A 333 -4.49 -20.89 -27.02
C ARG A 333 -4.96 -22.35 -27.08
N LEU A 334 -5.37 -22.92 -25.94
CA LEU A 334 -5.93 -24.27 -25.89
C LEU A 334 -7.41 -24.34 -26.29
N GLY A 335 -8.06 -23.17 -26.44
CA GLY A 335 -9.46 -23.06 -26.83
C GLY A 335 -10.43 -23.81 -25.91
N GLY A 336 -11.55 -24.25 -26.47
CA GLY A 336 -12.61 -24.97 -25.72
C GLY A 336 -12.24 -26.39 -25.28
N VAL A 337 -11.01 -26.84 -25.55
CA VAL A 337 -10.53 -28.18 -25.19
C VAL A 337 -10.23 -28.27 -23.69
N PHE A 338 -9.59 -27.24 -23.12
CA PHE A 338 -9.35 -27.16 -21.69
C PHE A 338 -10.60 -26.64 -20.95
N LYS A 339 -11.28 -27.54 -20.24
CA LYS A 339 -12.47 -27.21 -19.45
C LYS A 339 -12.12 -27.09 -17.98
N PHE A 340 -12.53 -25.99 -17.37
CA PHE A 340 -12.30 -25.71 -15.95
C PHE A 340 -13.51 -25.05 -15.32
N PHE A 341 -13.64 -25.17 -14.01
CA PHE A 341 -14.68 -24.52 -13.23
C PHE A 341 -14.14 -23.25 -12.57
N MET A 342 -14.61 -22.09 -13.01
CA MET A 342 -14.30 -20.83 -12.37
C MET A 342 -15.41 -20.45 -11.39
N PHE A 343 -15.14 -20.58 -10.09
CA PHE A 343 -16.15 -20.32 -9.05
C PHE A 343 -16.08 -18.86 -8.55
N PRO A 344 -17.22 -18.28 -8.10
CA PRO A 344 -17.30 -16.87 -7.77
C PRO A 344 -16.47 -16.50 -6.53
N ASN A 345 -16.02 -15.25 -6.49
CA ASN A 345 -15.18 -14.74 -5.39
C ASN A 345 -15.87 -14.82 -4.00
N CYS A 346 -17.20 -14.84 -3.92
CA CYS A 346 -17.90 -15.00 -2.65
C CYS A 346 -17.69 -16.39 -2.03
N GLU A 347 -17.56 -17.44 -2.85
CA GLU A 347 -17.29 -18.80 -2.37
C GLU A 347 -15.83 -18.90 -1.93
N TYR A 348 -14.90 -18.30 -2.68
CA TYR A 348 -13.51 -18.13 -2.28
C TYR A 348 -13.38 -17.49 -0.88
N ASN A 349 -14.10 -16.39 -0.62
CA ASN A 349 -14.08 -15.71 0.67
C ASN A 349 -14.67 -16.53 1.84
N SER A 350 -15.46 -17.57 1.53
CA SER A 350 -16.03 -18.50 2.51
C SER A 350 -15.11 -19.69 2.81
N LEU A 351 -14.19 -20.03 1.89
CA LEU A 351 -13.20 -21.09 2.09
C LEU A 351 -12.06 -20.71 3.05
N PHE A 352 -11.82 -19.40 3.25
CA PHE A 352 -10.63 -18.92 3.95
C PHE A 352 -10.85 -17.70 4.85
N VAL A 353 -9.96 -17.53 5.82
CA VAL A 353 -9.74 -16.27 6.54
C VAL A 353 -8.43 -15.64 6.07
N LEU A 354 -8.49 -14.38 5.60
CA LEU A 354 -7.31 -13.61 5.23
C LEU A 354 -6.66 -13.06 6.51
N GLN A 355 -5.51 -13.58 6.89
CA GLN A 355 -4.70 -13.00 7.96
C GLN A 355 -3.80 -11.91 7.37
N ARG A 356 -4.08 -10.64 7.73
CA ARG A 356 -3.25 -9.50 7.27
C ARG A 356 -1.96 -9.46 8.07
N HIS A 357 -0.86 -9.96 7.51
CA HIS A 357 0.47 -9.74 8.09
C HIS A 357 0.99 -8.33 7.90
N THR A 358 1.54 -7.79 8.98
CA THR A 358 2.21 -6.49 9.07
C THR A 358 3.72 -6.68 8.92
N HIS A 359 4.24 -7.08 7.74
CA HIS A 359 5.68 -7.32 7.57
C HIS A 359 6.47 -6.42 6.62
N LYS A 360 7.74 -6.27 7.02
CA LYS A 360 8.81 -5.32 6.68
C LYS A 360 9.42 -5.82 5.39
N HIS A 361 9.45 -5.04 4.31
CA HIS A 361 10.25 -5.42 3.15
C HIS A 361 11.74 -5.33 3.53
N SER A 362 12.39 -6.49 3.62
CA SER A 362 13.83 -6.65 3.78
C SER A 362 14.43 -6.91 2.40
N SER A 363 14.60 -5.86 1.60
CA SER A 363 15.40 -5.90 0.38
C SER A 363 16.45 -4.80 0.44
N ARG A 364 17.46 -4.99 1.31
CA ARG A 364 18.69 -4.18 1.30
C ARG A 364 19.90 -4.80 2.01
N VAL A 365 20.00 -6.13 2.07
CA VAL A 365 21.16 -6.80 2.67
C VAL A 365 21.74 -7.79 1.66
N GLU A 366 22.28 -7.26 0.56
CA GLU A 366 23.27 -7.99 -0.26
C GLU A 366 24.09 -7.08 -1.19
N LEU A 367 24.07 -5.76 -0.96
CA LEU A 367 24.92 -4.80 -1.68
C LEU A 367 25.96 -4.12 -0.79
N VAL A 368 26.10 -4.58 0.46
CA VAL A 368 27.07 -4.04 1.44
C VAL A 368 28.24 -4.99 1.68
N LYS A 369 28.12 -6.28 1.33
CA LYS A 369 29.23 -7.24 1.50
C LYS A 369 30.29 -7.19 0.38
N SER A 370 30.01 -6.53 -0.75
CA SER A 370 30.99 -6.40 -1.85
C SER A 370 31.73 -5.05 -1.86
N LEU A 371 31.61 -4.24 -0.80
CA LEU A 371 32.27 -2.93 -0.69
C LEU A 371 33.33 -2.86 0.42
N ASP A 372 33.44 -3.89 1.27
CA ASP A 372 34.50 -4.01 2.29
C ASP A 372 35.67 -4.92 1.86
N GLU A 373 35.58 -5.60 0.71
CA GLU A 373 36.68 -6.39 0.12
C GLU A 373 37.51 -5.63 -0.93
N PHE A 374 37.26 -4.32 -1.13
CA PHE A 374 38.02 -3.49 -2.08
C PHE A 374 38.91 -2.43 -1.40
N LYS A 375 39.14 -2.54 -0.09
CA LYS A 375 40.10 -1.73 0.67
C LYS A 375 41.01 -2.61 1.52
N GLY A 376 41.94 -3.27 0.86
CA GLY A 376 42.98 -4.04 1.53
C GLY A 376 43.70 -4.93 0.54
N ASN A 377 44.58 -4.32 -0.25
CA ASN A 377 45.82 -4.91 -0.77
C ASN A 377 46.48 -3.93 -1.74
N ASN A 378 47.47 -3.21 -1.22
CA ASN A 378 48.72 -2.94 -1.92
C ASN A 378 49.80 -2.72 -0.86
N GLU A 379 50.75 -3.66 -0.87
CA GLU A 379 52.09 -3.65 -0.27
C GLU A 379 52.86 -2.37 -0.73
N ASP A 380 53.94 -1.87 -0.14
CA ASP A 380 55.03 -2.52 0.59
C ASP A 380 55.96 -1.47 1.23
N ALA A 381 56.92 -1.95 2.03
CA ALA A 381 58.21 -1.36 2.45
C ALA A 381 58.38 -0.80 3.89
N GLY A 382 59.21 -1.50 4.69
CA GLY A 382 60.37 -0.88 5.35
C GLY A 382 60.48 -0.87 6.89
N THR A 383 61.02 -1.95 7.47
CA THR A 383 62.05 -2.03 8.56
C THR A 383 61.99 -1.14 9.84
N ASN A 384 61.87 -1.77 11.03
CA ASN A 384 62.87 -1.85 12.14
C ASN A 384 62.26 -1.99 13.55
N SER A 385 62.77 -2.98 14.29
CA SER A 385 62.59 -3.31 15.73
C SER A 385 63.36 -2.34 16.66
N PRO A 386 63.48 -2.54 18.01
CA PRO A 386 62.78 -3.44 18.96
C PRO A 386 62.39 -2.78 20.32
N GLY A 387 61.75 -3.55 21.23
CA GLY A 387 61.72 -3.25 22.67
C GLY A 387 60.71 -4.04 23.52
N THR A 388 61.16 -5.15 24.13
CA THR A 388 60.60 -5.82 25.34
C THR A 388 61.02 -5.07 26.64
N PRO A 389 60.54 -5.35 27.89
CA PRO A 389 60.15 -6.66 28.46
C PRO A 389 58.96 -6.70 29.47
N SER A 390 58.58 -7.93 29.88
CA SER A 390 57.79 -8.36 31.07
C SER A 390 58.66 -8.30 32.37
N PRO A 391 58.30 -8.80 33.61
CA PRO A 391 57.20 -9.65 34.14
C PRO A 391 56.76 -9.20 35.60
N PRO A 392 56.44 -10.03 36.66
CA PRO A 392 55.95 -11.43 36.81
C PRO A 392 54.80 -11.69 37.85
N ASP A 393 54.29 -12.93 37.85
CA ASP A 393 53.60 -13.66 38.95
C ASP A 393 54.60 -14.30 39.93
N VAL A 394 54.23 -14.58 41.20
CA VAL A 394 54.78 -15.70 42.02
C VAL A 394 53.76 -16.22 43.06
N ASP A 395 53.72 -17.55 43.15
CA ASP A 395 52.98 -18.50 43.99
C ASP A 395 53.24 -18.50 45.52
N GLY A 396 52.46 -19.29 46.26
CA GLY A 396 52.92 -19.85 47.55
C GLY A 396 51.82 -20.40 48.48
N GLU A 397 51.98 -21.65 48.90
CA GLU A 397 50.98 -22.58 49.42
C GLU A 397 51.12 -22.86 50.95
N PHE A 398 50.10 -23.52 51.53
CA PHE A 398 50.11 -24.43 52.70
C PHE A 398 49.88 -23.97 54.18
N PHE A 399 49.10 -24.86 54.86
CA PHE A 399 48.88 -25.15 56.30
C PHE A 399 47.61 -24.65 57.03
N SER A 400 46.79 -25.64 57.45
CA SER A 400 45.99 -25.69 58.69
C SER A 400 46.70 -26.63 59.70
N PRO A 401 46.32 -26.78 61.00
CA PRO A 401 45.14 -26.29 61.73
C PRO A 401 45.42 -25.69 63.15
N GLY A 402 44.46 -24.97 63.75
CA GLY A 402 44.55 -24.49 65.15
C GLY A 402 43.23 -23.93 65.70
N LYS A 403 42.92 -24.31 66.95
CA LYS A 403 41.63 -24.19 67.67
C LYS A 403 41.40 -22.84 68.39
N TRP A 404 40.11 -22.48 68.51
CA TRP A 404 39.43 -21.64 69.54
C TRP A 404 39.60 -20.11 69.37
N SER A 405 38.57 -19.26 69.44
CA SER A 405 37.59 -19.09 70.53
C SER A 405 36.33 -18.31 70.08
N GLN A 406 35.34 -18.27 70.97
CA GLN A 406 33.96 -17.80 70.82
C GLN A 406 33.81 -16.33 70.38
N ASP A 407 33.06 -16.08 69.29
CA ASP A 407 32.15 -14.91 69.13
C ASP A 407 31.46 -14.93 67.76
N TYR A 408 30.58 -15.91 67.51
CA TYR A 408 29.99 -16.11 66.17
C TYR A 408 28.47 -16.35 66.02
N PRO A 409 27.58 -16.12 67.01
CA PRO A 409 26.13 -16.20 66.73
C PRO A 409 25.41 -14.85 66.53
N MET A 410 25.98 -13.70 66.96
CA MET A 410 25.27 -12.40 66.88
C MET A 410 25.42 -11.67 65.53
N LYS A 411 26.59 -11.75 64.87
CA LYS A 411 26.83 -11.06 63.57
C LYS A 411 26.09 -11.69 62.38
N ILE A 412 25.82 -13.01 62.41
CA ILE A 412 25.13 -13.72 61.31
C ILE A 412 23.62 -13.46 61.33
N ILE A 413 23.01 -13.38 62.51
CA ILE A 413 21.58 -13.10 62.66
C ILE A 413 21.26 -11.66 62.23
N TRP A 414 22.11 -10.69 62.59
CA TRP A 414 21.98 -9.30 62.13
C TRP A 414 22.20 -9.13 60.62
N ARG A 415 23.17 -9.82 60.02
CA ARG A 415 23.38 -9.77 58.55
C ARG A 415 22.22 -10.39 57.77
N ARG A 416 21.66 -11.52 58.23
CA ARG A 416 20.52 -12.17 57.57
C ARG A 416 19.22 -11.39 57.76
N GLY A 417 19.02 -10.78 58.93
CA GLY A 417 17.88 -9.89 59.20
C GLY A 417 17.93 -8.62 58.35
N PHE A 418 19.11 -7.99 58.25
CA PHE A 418 19.32 -6.80 57.41
C PHE A 418 19.13 -7.09 55.92
N LEU A 419 19.66 -8.20 55.40
CA LEU A 419 19.44 -8.59 54.00
C LEU A 419 17.96 -8.83 53.68
N ARG A 420 17.21 -9.47 54.60
CA ARG A 420 15.76 -9.67 54.43
C ARG A 420 14.99 -8.35 54.46
N LEU A 421 15.37 -7.42 55.33
CA LEU A 421 14.75 -6.09 55.42
C LEU A 421 15.01 -5.25 54.17
N VAL A 422 16.23 -5.31 53.61
CA VAL A 422 16.58 -4.63 52.34
C VAL A 422 15.83 -5.27 51.16
N LEU A 423 15.70 -6.60 51.13
CA LEU A 423 14.92 -7.30 50.09
C LEU A 423 13.43 -6.97 50.16
N VAL A 424 12.83 -6.99 51.35
CA VAL A 424 11.41 -6.62 51.54
C VAL A 424 11.19 -5.14 51.22
N GLY A 425 12.10 -4.26 51.65
CA GLY A 425 12.08 -2.84 51.29
C GLY A 425 12.18 -2.63 49.77
N GLY A 426 13.07 -3.35 49.10
CA GLY A 426 13.22 -3.30 47.64
C GLY A 426 11.99 -3.82 46.89
N ILE A 427 11.38 -4.92 47.35
CA ILE A 427 10.14 -5.46 46.78
C ILE A 427 8.99 -4.46 46.95
N LEU A 428 8.83 -3.88 48.14
CA LEU A 428 7.80 -2.86 48.40
C LEU A 428 8.01 -1.61 47.54
N TRP A 429 9.26 -1.17 47.36
CA TRP A 429 9.60 -0.06 46.47
C TRP A 429 9.29 -0.36 45.00
N MET A 430 9.59 -1.58 44.54
CA MET A 430 9.26 -2.03 43.18
C MET A 430 7.75 -2.10 42.97
N PHE A 431 6.99 -2.60 43.94
CA PHE A 431 5.53 -2.58 43.90
C PHE A 431 4.99 -1.15 43.86
N LEU A 432 5.54 -0.23 44.66
CA LEU A 432 5.14 1.17 44.65
C LEU A 432 5.37 1.83 43.28
N ILE A 433 6.56 1.65 42.70
CA ILE A 433 6.90 2.11 41.34
C ILE A 433 5.92 1.51 40.32
N LEU A 434 5.64 0.21 40.39
CA LEU A 434 4.73 -0.47 39.48
C LEU A 434 3.30 0.10 39.61
N THR A 435 2.80 0.32 40.83
CA THR A 435 1.47 0.92 41.04
C THR A 435 1.40 2.34 40.50
N VAL A 436 2.44 3.16 40.70
CA VAL A 436 2.49 4.52 40.15
C VAL A 436 2.52 4.48 38.62
N LEU A 437 3.31 3.58 38.02
CA LEU A 437 3.36 3.38 36.57
C LEU A 437 2.01 2.93 36.00
N VAL A 438 1.36 1.94 36.62
CA VAL A 438 0.05 1.44 36.22
C VAL A 438 -1.00 2.54 36.33
N PHE A 439 -1.00 3.30 37.42
CA PHE A 439 -1.88 4.45 37.60
C PHE A 439 -1.63 5.54 36.53
N HIS A 440 -0.37 5.79 36.17
CA HIS A 440 -0.02 6.74 35.12
C HIS A 440 -0.43 6.28 33.72
N VAL A 441 -0.28 4.98 33.41
CA VAL A 441 -0.72 4.40 32.13
C VAL A 441 -2.25 4.42 32.06
N TRP A 442 -2.93 4.06 33.14
CA TRP A 442 -4.38 4.05 33.23
C TRP A 442 -4.98 5.45 33.12
N SER A 443 -4.41 6.46 33.78
CA SER A 443 -4.85 7.85 33.67
C SER A 443 -4.69 8.39 32.24
N CYS A 444 -3.62 8.00 31.54
CA CYS A 444 -3.41 8.37 30.13
C CYS A 444 -4.31 7.62 29.13
N GLN A 445 -4.90 6.48 29.52
CA GLN A 445 -5.83 5.69 28.70
C GLN A 445 -7.31 5.92 29.02
N SER A 446 -7.60 6.60 30.13
CA SER A 446 -8.98 6.86 30.57
C SER A 446 -9.70 7.83 29.64
N SER A 447 -10.97 7.52 29.32
CA SER A 447 -11.89 8.39 28.59
C SER A 447 -12.53 9.46 29.48
N LEU A 448 -12.30 9.42 30.79
CA LEU A 448 -12.82 10.38 31.76
C LEU A 448 -11.93 11.63 31.79
N ALA A 449 -12.51 12.78 31.46
CA ALA A 449 -11.80 14.06 31.32
C ALA A 449 -10.91 14.41 32.52
N PHE A 450 -11.39 14.17 33.75
CA PHE A 450 -10.66 14.44 34.99
C PHE A 450 -9.37 13.60 35.12
N LEU A 451 -9.42 12.30 34.80
CA LEU A 451 -8.25 11.42 34.88
C LEU A 451 -7.27 11.68 33.73
N SER A 452 -7.79 12.06 32.56
CA SER A 452 -6.96 12.42 31.41
C SER A 452 -6.15 13.72 31.62
N ALA A 453 -6.65 14.64 32.45
CA ALA A 453 -5.97 15.90 32.78
C ALA A 453 -4.75 15.71 33.71
N LEU A 454 -4.73 14.63 34.49
CA LEU A 454 -3.60 14.25 35.36
C LEU A 454 -2.47 13.56 34.57
N CYS A 455 -2.68 13.23 33.29
CA CYS A 455 -1.68 12.62 32.42
C CYS A 455 -0.73 13.67 31.82
N ASN A 456 0.52 13.67 32.27
CA ASN A 456 1.60 14.39 31.57
C ASN A 456 2.11 13.57 30.37
N ARG A 457 1.49 13.77 29.20
CA ARG A 457 1.87 13.11 27.94
C ARG A 457 3.32 13.38 27.49
N GLY A 458 4.01 14.35 28.09
CA GLY A 458 5.42 14.68 27.84
C GLY A 458 6.42 13.94 28.74
N SER A 459 5.98 13.04 29.63
CA SER A 459 6.89 12.31 30.54
C SER A 459 7.91 11.46 29.77
N ARG A 460 9.19 11.58 30.12
CA ARG A 460 10.29 10.76 29.57
C ARG A 460 9.99 9.25 29.66
N VAL A 461 9.26 8.85 30.70
CA VAL A 461 8.87 7.45 30.96
C VAL A 461 7.86 6.94 29.91
N LEU A 462 6.87 7.76 29.53
CA LEU A 462 5.88 7.40 28.50
C LEU A 462 6.51 7.33 27.10
N ASN A 463 7.43 8.24 26.79
CA ASN A 463 8.20 8.19 25.54
C ASN A 463 9.12 6.95 25.49
N MET A 464 9.74 6.58 26.61
CA MET A 464 10.54 5.36 26.72
C MET A 464 9.67 4.10 26.56
N LEU A 465 8.50 4.04 27.20
CA LEU A 465 7.54 2.94 27.08
C LEU A 465 6.94 2.82 25.67
N ASP A 466 6.67 3.95 25.00
CA ASP A 466 6.22 4.00 23.59
C ASP A 466 7.33 3.50 22.64
N THR A 467 8.58 3.92 22.87
CA THR A 467 9.76 3.43 22.13
C THR A 467 9.99 1.93 22.33
N MET A 468 9.67 1.41 23.52
CA MET A 468 9.73 -0.02 23.86
C MET A 468 8.49 -0.82 23.38
N GLY A 469 7.49 -0.17 22.78
CA GLY A 469 6.30 -0.84 22.24
C GLY A 469 5.29 -1.33 23.28
N LEU A 470 5.38 -0.83 24.52
CA LEU A 470 4.51 -1.19 25.64
C LEU A 470 3.25 -0.30 25.74
N VAL A 471 3.12 0.69 24.85
CA VAL A 471 1.93 1.54 24.73
C VAL A 471 1.03 1.01 23.61
N PRO A 472 -0.28 0.79 23.85
CA PRO A 472 -1.22 0.38 22.82
C PRO A 472 -1.25 1.39 21.68
N LYS A 473 -1.13 0.91 20.43
CA LYS A 473 -1.26 1.76 19.26
C LYS A 473 -2.66 2.40 19.23
N PRO A 474 -2.78 3.67 18.83
CA PRO A 474 -4.09 4.31 18.72
C PRO A 474 -5.00 3.50 17.77
N PRO A 475 -6.29 3.34 18.10
CA PRO A 475 -7.21 2.52 17.33
C PRO A 475 -7.40 3.07 15.91
N HIS A 476 -7.66 2.19 14.93
CA HIS A 476 -7.83 2.61 13.53
C HIS A 476 -9.03 3.55 13.37
N ARG A 477 -10.10 3.36 14.14
CA ARG A 477 -11.27 4.25 14.24
C ARG A 477 -11.53 4.52 15.70
N CYS A 478 -11.90 5.75 16.02
CA CYS A 478 -12.34 6.14 17.37
C CYS A 478 -13.71 6.82 17.32
N LEU A 479 -14.45 6.76 18.42
CA LEU A 479 -15.72 7.46 18.55
C LEU A 479 -15.48 8.97 18.43
N ILE A 480 -16.25 9.62 17.56
CA ILE A 480 -16.25 11.08 17.44
C ILE A 480 -17.36 11.58 18.37
N PRO A 481 -17.06 12.40 19.38
CA PRO A 481 -18.08 12.94 20.27
C PRO A 481 -18.87 14.04 19.55
N VAL A 482 -19.73 13.68 18.62
CA VAL A 482 -20.64 14.60 17.91
C VAL A 482 -21.84 14.98 18.80
N ALA A 483 -22.49 16.10 18.51
CA ALA A 483 -23.73 16.47 19.18
C ALA A 483 -24.88 15.51 18.84
N ASP A 484 -25.94 15.49 19.67
CA ASP A 484 -27.09 14.56 19.57
C ASP A 484 -27.86 14.62 18.24
N GLY A 485 -27.69 15.68 17.44
CA GLY A 485 -28.28 15.76 16.12
C GLY A 485 -28.09 17.13 15.43
N PRO A 486 -28.09 17.16 14.08
CA PRO A 486 -27.82 18.36 13.29
C PRO A 486 -28.89 19.45 13.47
N ASP A 487 -30.13 19.11 13.82
CA ASP A 487 -31.22 20.09 14.00
C ASP A 487 -31.07 20.96 15.24
N LYS A 488 -30.35 20.49 16.27
CA LYS A 488 -30.09 21.24 17.51
C LYS A 488 -28.90 22.19 17.40
N ILE A 489 -28.11 22.09 16.31
CA ILE A 489 -26.88 22.87 16.17
C ILE A 489 -27.19 24.35 15.94
N VAL A 490 -26.54 25.20 16.75
CA VAL A 490 -26.64 26.66 16.63
C VAL A 490 -25.48 27.17 15.79
N ILE A 491 -25.81 27.79 14.65
CA ILE A 491 -24.81 28.37 13.74
C ILE A 491 -24.38 29.74 14.29
N PRO A 492 -23.06 30.01 14.42
CA PRO A 492 -22.58 31.33 14.85
C PRO A 492 -23.06 32.45 13.92
N LYS A 493 -23.63 33.52 14.51
CA LYS A 493 -24.20 34.65 13.76
C LYS A 493 -23.15 35.59 13.17
N ARG A 494 -22.00 35.74 13.82
CA ARG A 494 -20.89 36.60 13.39
C ARG A 494 -19.71 35.76 12.92
N ARG A 495 -18.97 36.26 11.93
CA ARG A 495 -17.68 35.69 11.53
C ARG A 495 -16.65 35.94 12.61
N THR A 496 -15.70 35.02 12.75
CA THR A 496 -14.54 35.24 13.62
C THR A 496 -13.69 36.36 13.02
N PRO A 497 -13.40 37.45 13.75
CA PRO A 497 -12.52 38.51 13.26
C PRO A 497 -11.09 37.97 13.09
N SER A 498 -10.37 38.53 12.13
CA SER A 498 -8.95 38.23 11.92
C SER A 498 -8.13 39.35 12.55
N GLU A 499 -7.46 39.06 13.66
CA GLU A 499 -6.79 40.07 14.49
C GLU A 499 -5.53 40.67 13.84
N VAL A 500 -4.86 39.92 12.96
CA VAL A 500 -3.56 40.33 12.37
C VAL A 500 -3.71 40.80 10.92
N VAL A 501 -4.58 40.17 10.14
CA VAL A 501 -4.83 40.51 8.73
C VAL A 501 -6.30 40.82 8.58
N GLU A 502 -6.67 42.08 8.43
CA GLU A 502 -8.06 42.52 8.33
C GLU A 502 -8.55 42.49 6.89
N GLN A 503 -7.68 42.88 5.94
CA GLN A 503 -7.99 42.96 4.52
C GLN A 503 -7.03 42.09 3.70
N LEU A 504 -7.60 41.21 2.87
CA LEU A 504 -6.83 40.38 1.94
C LEU A 504 -7.33 40.64 0.52
N THR A 505 -6.39 41.03 -0.35
CA THR A 505 -6.61 41.20 -1.78
C THR A 505 -5.62 40.35 -2.57
N TYR A 506 -5.89 40.17 -3.85
CA TYR A 506 -5.12 39.25 -4.69
C TYR A 506 -4.56 39.94 -5.92
N ILE A 507 -3.41 39.47 -6.38
CA ILE A 507 -2.85 39.85 -7.67
C ILE A 507 -3.59 39.04 -8.75
N THR A 508 -4.06 39.73 -9.80
CA THR A 508 -4.88 39.16 -10.89
C THR A 508 -4.24 39.31 -12.27
N GLU A 509 -3.19 40.10 -12.38
CA GLU A 509 -2.46 40.38 -13.62
C GLU A 509 -1.00 39.97 -13.46
N ASP A 510 -0.46 39.30 -14.48
CA ASP A 510 0.90 38.81 -14.51
C ASP A 510 1.80 39.84 -15.21
N VAL A 511 2.44 40.71 -14.44
CA VAL A 511 3.27 41.79 -14.98
C VAL A 511 4.69 41.26 -15.21
N VAL A 512 4.99 40.83 -16.43
CA VAL A 512 6.37 40.51 -16.86
C VAL A 512 6.96 41.77 -17.50
N GLY A 513 8.14 42.20 -17.05
CA GLY A 513 8.77 43.47 -17.44
C GLY A 513 8.80 43.70 -18.97
N ASN A 514 8.42 44.91 -19.39
CA ASN A 514 8.31 45.34 -20.79
C ASN A 514 9.64 45.17 -21.55
N ASN A 515 9.82 44.03 -22.21
CA ASN A 515 10.81 43.84 -23.27
C ASN A 515 10.25 42.84 -24.32
N GLY A 516 9.40 43.36 -25.22
CA GLY A 516 9.18 42.84 -26.58
C GLY A 516 8.43 41.52 -26.80
N SER A 517 8.42 40.58 -25.84
CA SER A 517 7.67 39.32 -25.95
C SER A 517 7.39 38.73 -24.56
N SER A 518 6.39 39.26 -23.87
CA SER A 518 5.99 38.72 -22.57
C SER A 518 5.51 37.27 -22.71
N PRO A 519 6.05 36.31 -21.92
CA PRO A 519 5.58 34.93 -21.92
C PRO A 519 4.10 34.87 -21.53
N PRO A 520 3.36 33.81 -21.93
CA PRO A 520 1.96 33.66 -21.57
C PRO A 520 1.79 33.65 -20.04
N PRO A 521 0.69 34.22 -19.52
CA PRO A 521 0.48 34.34 -18.08
C PRO A 521 0.40 32.95 -17.42
N LEU A 522 1.08 32.78 -16.28
CA LEU A 522 1.01 31.56 -15.50
C LEU A 522 -0.13 31.61 -14.49
N PHE A 523 -0.73 30.47 -14.14
CA PHE A 523 -1.83 30.41 -13.18
C PHE A 523 -1.52 31.12 -11.85
N GLY A 524 -0.33 30.90 -11.29
CA GLY A 524 0.15 31.55 -10.07
C GLY A 524 0.84 32.91 -10.30
N GLY A 525 1.07 33.29 -11.56
CA GLY A 525 1.91 34.41 -11.99
C GLY A 525 3.42 34.23 -11.71
N HIS A 526 4.22 35.16 -12.20
CA HIS A 526 5.68 35.15 -12.07
C HIS A 526 6.15 35.72 -10.72
N GLN A 527 5.87 35.02 -9.60
CA GLN A 527 6.31 35.44 -8.27
C GLN A 527 7.84 35.31 -8.13
N SER A 528 8.52 36.42 -7.81
CA SER A 528 9.95 36.42 -7.47
C SER A 528 10.21 35.89 -6.05
N TRP A 529 11.46 35.47 -5.77
CA TRP A 529 11.87 35.06 -4.41
C TRP A 529 11.68 36.19 -3.37
N LEU A 530 11.92 37.44 -3.76
CA LEU A 530 11.69 38.60 -2.88
C LEU A 530 10.19 38.75 -2.55
N GLN A 531 9.32 38.74 -3.55
CA GLN A 531 7.87 38.81 -3.35
C GLN A 531 7.33 37.61 -2.55
N ARG A 532 7.97 36.43 -2.66
CA ARG A 532 7.67 35.29 -1.80
C ARG A 532 7.99 35.62 -0.35
N ASP A 533 9.17 36.14 -0.06
CA ASP A 533 9.56 36.44 1.31
C ASP A 533 8.72 37.56 1.93
N GLU A 534 8.45 38.64 1.19
CA GLU A 534 7.55 39.72 1.60
C GLU A 534 6.12 39.22 1.89
N SER A 535 5.66 38.16 1.21
CA SER A 535 4.32 37.61 1.43
C SER A 535 4.13 36.92 2.80
N PHE A 536 5.23 36.59 3.49
CA PHE A 536 5.21 36.07 4.86
C PHE A 536 5.29 37.17 5.93
N GLU A 537 5.53 38.43 5.55
CA GLU A 537 5.53 39.57 6.46
C GLU A 537 4.10 40.09 6.67
N LEU A 538 3.49 39.70 7.79
CA LEU A 538 2.08 40.00 8.05
C LEU A 538 1.83 41.50 8.28
N LYS A 539 0.89 42.05 7.53
CA LYS A 539 0.36 43.43 7.64
C LYS A 539 -1.17 43.37 7.76
N SER A 540 -1.78 44.42 8.30
CA SER A 540 -3.26 44.50 8.42
C SER A 540 -3.95 44.41 7.05
N SER A 541 -3.35 45.00 6.00
CA SER A 541 -3.80 44.84 4.61
C SER A 541 -2.72 44.13 3.79
N MET A 542 -3.09 43.00 3.18
CA MET A 542 -2.20 42.15 2.39
C MET A 542 -2.69 42.06 0.94
N LYS A 543 -1.75 42.10 0.00
CA LYS A 543 -1.98 41.80 -1.43
C LYS A 543 -1.00 40.73 -1.89
N VAL A 544 -1.50 39.54 -2.25
CA VAL A 544 -0.64 38.36 -2.48
C VAL A 544 -0.94 37.63 -3.80
N HIS A 545 0.04 36.89 -4.30
CA HIS A 545 -0.17 35.86 -5.32
C HIS A 545 -1.03 34.74 -4.73
N CYS A 546 -2.07 34.30 -5.45
CA CYS A 546 -2.98 33.26 -4.97
C CYS A 546 -3.76 32.58 -6.11
N GLY A 547 -3.07 32.25 -7.22
CA GLY A 547 -3.68 31.65 -8.40
C GLY A 547 -4.68 32.54 -9.14
N PHE A 548 -5.28 32.00 -10.20
CA PHE A 548 -6.30 32.66 -11.04
C PHE A 548 -5.84 33.98 -11.66
N MET A 549 -4.60 34.05 -12.14
CA MET A 549 -4.18 35.13 -13.03
C MET A 549 -5.04 35.13 -14.30
N ARG A 550 -5.34 36.31 -14.83
CA ARG A 550 -6.13 36.45 -16.06
C ARG A 550 -5.43 35.72 -17.22
N GLY A 551 -6.12 34.74 -17.81
CA GLY A 551 -5.58 33.89 -18.88
C GLY A 551 -4.68 32.73 -18.41
N GLY A 552 -4.57 32.49 -17.10
CA GLY A 552 -3.74 31.43 -16.52
C GLY A 552 -4.41 30.05 -16.40
N GLY A 553 -5.66 29.88 -16.85
CA GLY A 553 -6.40 28.61 -16.80
C GLY A 553 -7.32 28.43 -15.59
N ALA A 554 -7.96 27.26 -15.52
CA ALA A 554 -8.99 26.88 -14.53
C ALA A 554 -10.26 27.74 -14.55
N GLU A 555 -10.74 28.12 -15.74
CA GLU A 555 -11.95 28.93 -15.86
C GLU A 555 -13.23 28.11 -15.55
N MET A 556 -14.14 28.71 -14.77
CA MET A 556 -15.49 28.20 -14.55
C MET A 556 -16.47 28.76 -15.58
N ALA A 557 -17.47 27.98 -15.95
CA ALA A 557 -18.58 28.49 -16.77
C ALA A 557 -19.39 29.54 -16.00
N THR A 558 -19.96 30.52 -16.71
CA THR A 558 -20.75 31.62 -16.12
C THR A 558 -21.90 31.12 -15.22
N LYS A 559 -22.54 30.01 -15.60
CA LYS A 559 -23.59 29.36 -14.80
C LYS A 559 -23.08 28.89 -13.44
N ASP A 560 -21.88 28.34 -13.39
CA ASP A 560 -21.28 27.80 -12.17
C ASP A 560 -20.67 28.90 -11.31
N ILE A 561 -20.15 29.97 -11.92
CA ILE A 561 -19.78 31.21 -11.20
C ILE A 561 -21.00 31.79 -10.49
N ARG A 562 -22.15 31.86 -11.15
CA ARG A 562 -23.40 32.36 -10.56
C ARG A 562 -23.86 31.48 -9.41
N TYR A 563 -23.82 30.16 -9.58
CA TYR A 563 -24.16 29.20 -8.53
C TYR A 563 -23.23 29.35 -7.31
N ALA A 564 -21.92 29.39 -7.54
CA ALA A 564 -20.88 29.52 -6.52
C ALA A 564 -21.05 30.76 -5.63
N LYS A 565 -21.51 31.88 -6.20
CA LYS A 565 -21.77 33.13 -5.45
C LYS A 565 -22.88 33.01 -4.41
N ASN A 566 -23.78 32.04 -4.55
CA ASN A 566 -24.89 31.83 -3.61
C ASN A 566 -24.53 30.86 -2.48
N CYS A 567 -23.35 30.24 -2.53
CA CYS A 567 -22.94 29.20 -1.59
C CYS A 567 -22.23 29.78 -0.37
N ARG A 568 -22.93 29.82 0.78
CA ARG A 568 -22.36 30.24 2.07
C ARG A 568 -21.69 29.09 2.83
N PHE A 569 -22.20 27.88 2.72
CA PHE A 569 -21.60 26.66 3.29
C PHE A 569 -21.29 25.71 2.14
N VAL A 570 -20.07 25.19 2.10
CA VAL A 570 -19.63 24.36 0.98
C VAL A 570 -19.05 23.04 1.48
N VAL A 571 -19.52 21.94 0.90
CA VAL A 571 -18.80 20.67 0.92
C VAL A 571 -18.27 20.45 -0.49
N ALA A 572 -16.98 20.27 -0.63
CA ALA A 572 -16.33 20.13 -1.92
C ALA A 572 -15.44 18.90 -2.00
N SER A 573 -15.43 18.31 -3.19
CA SER A 573 -14.50 17.26 -3.59
C SER A 573 -14.00 17.55 -5.01
N GLY A 574 -13.08 16.73 -5.51
CA GLY A 574 -12.64 16.85 -6.90
C GLY A 574 -12.03 15.58 -7.48
N ILE A 575 -12.20 15.45 -8.80
CA ILE A 575 -11.73 14.34 -9.61
C ILE A 575 -11.05 14.92 -10.84
N PHE A 576 -9.79 14.55 -11.06
CA PHE A 576 -8.99 15.03 -12.19
C PHE A 576 -8.40 13.81 -12.91
N ASP A 577 -8.25 13.87 -14.23
CA ASP A 577 -7.74 12.78 -15.07
C ASP A 577 -8.52 11.44 -14.95
N GLY A 578 -9.81 11.52 -14.61
CA GLY A 578 -10.68 10.35 -14.42
C GLY A 578 -10.21 9.41 -13.30
N TYR A 579 -9.53 9.96 -12.29
CA TYR A 579 -8.79 9.19 -11.30
C TYR A 579 -9.65 8.42 -10.29
N ASP A 580 -10.85 8.92 -10.05
CA ASP A 580 -11.80 8.44 -9.05
C ASP A 580 -13.21 8.40 -9.65
N THR A 581 -14.12 7.72 -8.96
CA THR A 581 -15.56 7.76 -9.23
C THR A 581 -16.27 8.63 -8.21
N PRO A 582 -17.32 9.38 -8.59
CA PRO A 582 -18.12 10.13 -7.63
C PRO A 582 -18.74 9.22 -6.55
N HIS A 583 -18.48 9.49 -5.27
CA HIS A 583 -19.07 8.78 -4.13
C HIS A 583 -20.07 9.69 -3.39
N GLN A 584 -21.31 9.20 -3.17
CA GLN A 584 -22.37 9.99 -2.54
C GLN A 584 -22.21 10.00 -1.02
N PRO A 585 -22.32 11.17 -0.34
CA PRO A 585 -22.49 11.22 1.11
C PRO A 585 -23.73 10.42 1.54
N SER A 586 -23.63 9.59 2.58
CA SER A 586 -24.71 8.68 2.97
C SER A 586 -25.56 9.18 4.14
N ASP A 587 -25.01 9.95 5.09
CA ASP A 587 -25.72 10.41 6.30
C ASP A 587 -25.79 11.94 6.39
N VAL A 588 -26.52 12.56 5.44
CA VAL A 588 -26.70 14.01 5.37
C VAL A 588 -28.15 14.38 5.67
N SER A 589 -28.36 15.12 6.76
CA SER A 589 -29.68 15.57 7.19
C SER A 589 -30.35 16.54 6.20
N PRO A 590 -31.69 16.60 6.17
CA PRO A 590 -32.42 17.57 5.34
C PRO A 590 -32.01 19.02 5.61
N ARG A 591 -31.66 19.35 6.85
CA ARG A 591 -31.15 20.67 7.23
C ARG A 591 -29.82 20.96 6.53
N SER A 592 -28.88 20.02 6.57
CA SER A 592 -27.59 20.16 5.90
C SER A 592 -27.69 20.19 4.38
N GLN A 593 -28.60 19.39 3.78
CA GLN A 593 -28.85 19.45 2.33
C GLN A 593 -29.37 20.81 1.86
N LYS A 594 -30.11 21.54 2.70
CA LYS A 594 -30.58 22.91 2.40
C LYS A 594 -29.52 23.98 2.62
N LEU A 595 -28.63 23.77 3.59
CA LEU A 595 -27.63 24.76 3.99
C LEU A 595 -26.36 24.70 3.13
N PHE A 596 -25.91 23.50 2.77
CA PHE A 596 -24.63 23.29 2.10
C PHE A 596 -24.79 23.13 0.59
N CYS A 597 -23.91 23.78 -0.15
CA CYS A 597 -23.65 23.43 -1.54
C CYS A 597 -22.69 22.23 -1.58
N PHE A 598 -23.10 21.13 -2.22
CA PHE A 598 -22.28 19.96 -2.46
C PHE A 598 -21.69 20.03 -3.87
N LEU A 599 -20.37 20.18 -3.96
CA LEU A 599 -19.68 20.50 -5.21
C LEU A 599 -18.58 19.48 -5.53
N MET A 600 -18.53 19.04 -6.77
CA MET A 600 -17.46 18.18 -7.26
C MET A 600 -16.78 18.86 -8.44
N VAL A 601 -15.54 19.29 -8.20
CA VAL A 601 -14.74 20.00 -9.19
C VAL A 601 -14.02 18.98 -10.08
N VAL A 602 -14.19 19.10 -11.39
CA VAL A 602 -13.67 18.13 -12.36
C VAL A 602 -12.97 18.80 -13.53
N ASP A 603 -12.03 18.11 -14.18
CA ASP A 603 -11.49 18.51 -15.48
C ASP A 603 -12.31 17.93 -16.63
N GLU A 604 -11.97 18.34 -17.85
CA GLU A 604 -12.64 17.92 -19.09
C GLU A 604 -12.54 16.40 -19.32
N ILE A 605 -11.41 15.80 -18.95
CA ILE A 605 -11.21 14.34 -19.03
C ILE A 605 -12.16 13.62 -18.06
N SER A 606 -12.26 14.11 -16.82
CA SER A 606 -13.08 13.48 -15.78
C SER A 606 -14.57 13.62 -16.04
N ILE A 607 -15.04 14.77 -16.56
CA ILE A 607 -16.47 14.92 -16.88
C ILE A 607 -16.89 13.97 -18.00
N ASP A 608 -16.04 13.75 -19.00
CA ASP A 608 -16.32 12.80 -20.09
C ASP A 608 -16.31 11.35 -19.57
N PHE A 609 -15.37 11.02 -18.70
CA PHE A 609 -15.34 9.72 -18.02
C PHE A 609 -16.60 9.49 -17.18
N ILE A 610 -17.03 10.49 -16.41
CA ILE A 610 -18.23 10.41 -15.57
C ILE A 610 -19.48 10.23 -16.44
N LYS A 611 -19.65 11.02 -17.50
CA LYS A 611 -20.82 10.91 -18.39
C LYS A 611 -20.95 9.55 -19.07
N LYS A 612 -19.83 8.87 -19.32
CA LYS A 612 -19.83 7.51 -19.91
C LYS A 612 -20.22 6.42 -18.91
N ASN A 613 -19.92 6.61 -17.63
CA ASN A 613 -19.99 5.56 -16.62
C ASN A 613 -21.08 5.76 -15.56
N VAL A 614 -21.59 6.98 -15.40
CA VAL A 614 -22.54 7.37 -14.34
C VAL A 614 -23.63 8.26 -14.92
N THR A 615 -24.86 8.10 -14.44
CA THR A 615 -25.98 8.95 -14.83
C THR A 615 -25.78 10.38 -14.31
N VAL A 616 -25.69 11.33 -15.23
CA VAL A 616 -25.62 12.77 -14.94
C VAL A 616 -26.99 13.40 -15.21
N ARG A 617 -27.56 14.09 -14.22
CA ARG A 617 -28.80 14.87 -14.38
C ARG A 617 -28.46 16.34 -14.64
N GLU A 618 -29.29 17.01 -15.43
CA GLU A 618 -29.20 18.45 -15.66
C GLU A 618 -30.40 19.16 -14.99
N ASP A 619 -30.14 20.26 -14.29
CA ASP A 619 -31.19 21.11 -13.71
C ASP A 619 -31.70 22.17 -14.71
N LYS A 620 -32.74 22.92 -14.31
CA LYS A 620 -33.37 23.94 -15.17
C LYS A 620 -32.44 25.11 -15.52
N ASP A 621 -31.39 25.32 -14.72
CA ASP A 621 -30.39 26.38 -14.92
C ASP A 621 -29.14 25.84 -15.67
N GLY A 622 -29.23 24.63 -16.23
CA GLY A 622 -28.17 23.96 -16.99
C GLY A 622 -27.07 23.36 -16.12
N GLY A 623 -27.27 23.25 -14.81
CA GLY A 623 -26.31 22.64 -13.88
C GLY A 623 -26.28 21.14 -13.97
N GLN A 624 -25.09 20.54 -13.98
CA GLN A 624 -24.91 19.09 -14.07
C GLN A 624 -24.69 18.47 -12.69
N TRP A 625 -25.28 17.31 -12.43
CA TRP A 625 -25.23 16.68 -11.11
C TRP A 625 -25.09 15.17 -11.17
N VAL A 626 -24.42 14.63 -10.16
CA VAL A 626 -24.37 13.21 -9.83
C VAL A 626 -24.83 13.06 -8.39
N GLY A 627 -26.03 12.51 -8.20
CA GLY A 627 -26.71 12.51 -6.89
C GLY A 627 -26.83 13.93 -6.31
N ILE A 628 -26.26 14.16 -5.12
CA ILE A 628 -26.24 15.47 -4.46
C ILE A 628 -25.11 16.39 -4.96
N TRP A 629 -24.07 15.83 -5.59
CA TRP A 629 -22.94 16.61 -6.08
C TRP A 629 -23.29 17.37 -7.35
N ARG A 630 -23.12 18.69 -7.33
CA ARG A 630 -23.07 19.51 -8.54
C ARG A 630 -21.67 19.42 -9.15
N LEU A 631 -21.58 19.08 -10.42
CA LEU A 631 -20.33 19.02 -11.16
C LEU A 631 -19.94 20.43 -11.62
N ILE A 632 -18.72 20.85 -11.30
CA ILE A 632 -18.13 22.12 -11.76
C ILE A 632 -16.89 21.79 -12.59
N VAL A 633 -16.97 22.04 -13.89
CA VAL A 633 -15.85 21.78 -14.81
C VAL A 633 -14.89 22.96 -14.79
N LEU A 634 -13.63 22.72 -14.44
CA LEU A 634 -12.55 23.67 -14.65
C LEU A 634 -11.99 23.47 -16.05
N LYS A 635 -12.23 24.45 -16.92
CA LYS A 635 -11.70 24.45 -18.29
C LYS A 635 -10.23 24.85 -18.28
N ASN A 636 -9.50 24.36 -19.28
CA ASN A 636 -8.07 24.65 -19.46
C ASN A 636 -7.26 24.41 -18.17
N PRO A 637 -7.08 23.15 -17.75
CA PRO A 637 -6.34 22.84 -16.53
C PRO A 637 -4.95 23.54 -16.55
N PRO A 638 -4.59 24.27 -15.48
CA PRO A 638 -3.40 25.11 -15.48
C PRO A 638 -2.10 24.31 -15.54
N TYR A 639 -2.11 23.05 -15.13
CA TYR A 639 -0.91 22.22 -15.04
C TYR A 639 -1.03 20.95 -15.88
N ASP A 640 0.11 20.45 -16.35
CA ASP A 640 0.20 19.11 -16.95
C ASP A 640 0.05 18.00 -15.91
N GLU A 641 0.45 18.28 -14.66
CA GLU A 641 0.33 17.37 -13.53
C GLU A 641 -1.09 17.40 -12.92
N PRO A 642 -1.92 16.36 -13.08
CA PRO A 642 -3.30 16.35 -12.58
C PRO A 642 -3.38 16.48 -11.06
N ARG A 643 -2.38 15.98 -10.32
CA ARG A 643 -2.35 16.11 -8.86
C ARG A 643 -2.21 17.54 -8.40
N ARG A 644 -1.54 18.39 -9.20
CA ARG A 644 -1.37 19.83 -8.96
C ARG A 644 -2.67 20.56 -9.30
N ASN A 645 -3.34 20.20 -10.39
CA ASN A 645 -4.69 20.66 -10.72
C ASN A 645 -5.67 20.37 -9.57
N GLY A 646 -5.62 19.17 -8.99
CA GLY A 646 -6.42 18.82 -7.82
C GLY A 646 -6.15 19.67 -6.56
N LYS A 647 -5.02 20.38 -6.48
CA LYS A 647 -4.74 21.31 -5.37
C LYS A 647 -5.48 22.63 -5.49
N VAL A 648 -5.90 23.01 -6.71
CA VAL A 648 -6.64 24.24 -6.96
C VAL A 648 -7.94 24.26 -6.16
N PRO A 649 -8.90 23.32 -6.34
CA PRO A 649 -10.11 23.33 -5.54
C PRO A 649 -9.86 22.95 -4.08
N LYS A 650 -8.84 22.14 -3.78
CA LYS A 650 -8.52 21.74 -2.41
C LYS A 650 -8.10 22.92 -1.53
N ILE A 651 -7.12 23.68 -1.99
CA ILE A 651 -6.45 24.72 -1.19
C ILE A 651 -7.14 26.08 -1.45
N LEU A 652 -7.48 26.39 -2.71
CA LEU A 652 -8.02 27.70 -3.10
C LEU A 652 -9.56 27.77 -3.14
N MET A 653 -10.26 27.05 -2.26
CA MET A 653 -11.74 27.11 -2.18
C MET A 653 -12.29 28.53 -2.11
N HIS A 654 -11.64 29.44 -1.37
CA HIS A 654 -12.10 30.82 -1.22
C HIS A 654 -12.03 31.63 -2.53
N ARG A 655 -11.17 31.22 -3.48
CA ARG A 655 -11.10 31.83 -4.81
C ARG A 655 -12.22 31.34 -5.72
N LEU A 656 -12.59 30.06 -5.61
CA LEU A 656 -13.70 29.47 -6.38
C LEU A 656 -15.08 29.87 -5.80
N PHE A 657 -15.19 29.99 -4.48
CA PHE A 657 -16.41 30.27 -3.74
C PHE A 657 -16.23 31.50 -2.84
N PRO A 658 -16.15 32.71 -3.40
CA PRO A 658 -15.78 33.92 -2.64
C PRO A 658 -16.80 34.33 -1.57
N GLN A 659 -18.03 33.79 -1.63
CA GLN A 659 -19.08 34.04 -0.63
C GLN A 659 -19.17 32.93 0.43
N ALA A 660 -18.35 31.88 0.33
CA ALA A 660 -18.32 30.82 1.32
C ALA A 660 -17.83 31.39 2.66
N GLN A 661 -18.60 31.14 3.72
CA GLN A 661 -18.16 31.39 5.09
C GLN A 661 -17.46 30.16 5.65
N TYR A 662 -17.97 28.96 5.35
CA TYR A 662 -17.37 27.70 5.80
C TYR A 662 -17.22 26.73 4.64
N SER A 663 -16.12 25.98 4.62
CA SER A 663 -15.91 24.90 3.67
C SER A 663 -15.35 23.63 4.32
N ILE A 664 -15.77 22.49 3.75
CA ILE A 664 -15.24 21.17 4.05
C ILE A 664 -14.74 20.58 2.73
N TRP A 665 -13.43 20.41 2.60
CA TRP A 665 -12.81 19.66 1.51
C TRP A 665 -12.71 18.18 1.86
N ILE A 666 -13.01 17.32 0.89
CA ILE A 666 -12.93 15.86 1.00
C ILE A 666 -12.27 15.31 -0.28
N ASP A 667 -11.27 14.43 -0.14
CA ASP A 667 -10.60 13.77 -1.27
C ASP A 667 -11.57 12.92 -2.10
N GLY A 668 -11.40 12.87 -3.44
CA GLY A 668 -12.35 12.22 -4.36
C GLY A 668 -12.60 10.73 -4.10
N LYS A 669 -11.64 10.05 -3.47
CA LYS A 669 -11.75 8.64 -3.07
C LYS A 669 -12.59 8.39 -1.81
N MET A 670 -13.11 9.42 -1.18
CA MET A 670 -13.73 9.32 0.14
C MET A 670 -15.24 9.56 0.07
N GLU A 671 -15.97 8.73 0.80
CA GLU A 671 -17.40 8.86 1.03
C GLU A 671 -17.65 9.43 2.44
N LEU A 672 -18.38 10.54 2.52
CA LEU A 672 -18.71 11.19 3.78
C LEU A 672 -19.81 10.45 4.53
N MET A 673 -19.51 10.04 5.76
CA MET A 673 -20.43 9.26 6.62
C MET A 673 -21.05 10.07 7.76
N VAL A 674 -20.67 11.34 7.93
CA VAL A 674 -21.10 12.18 9.06
C VAL A 674 -21.63 13.50 8.53
N ASP A 675 -22.74 13.96 9.09
CA ASP A 675 -23.39 15.20 8.69
C ASP A 675 -22.43 16.42 8.77
N PRO A 676 -22.34 17.25 7.71
CA PRO A 676 -21.47 18.43 7.67
C PRO A 676 -21.64 19.43 8.83
N LEU A 677 -22.85 19.61 9.38
CA LEU A 677 -23.08 20.49 10.53
C LEU A 677 -22.41 19.94 11.79
N LEU A 678 -22.47 18.63 12.00
CA LEU A 678 -21.82 17.98 13.14
C LEU A 678 -20.29 18.09 13.04
N ILE A 679 -19.76 18.06 11.82
CA ILE A 679 -18.33 18.29 11.56
C ILE A 679 -17.92 19.73 11.91
N LEU A 680 -18.67 20.73 11.43
CA LEU A 680 -18.38 22.13 11.79
C LEU A 680 -18.50 22.38 13.30
N GLU A 681 -19.51 21.80 13.95
CA GLU A 681 -19.67 21.91 15.40
C GLU A 681 -18.49 21.29 16.15
N ARG A 682 -18.12 20.05 15.81
CA ARG A 682 -17.08 19.29 16.49
C ARG A 682 -15.69 19.91 16.34
N TYR A 683 -15.34 20.34 15.13
CA TYR A 683 -13.97 20.70 14.77
C TYR A 683 -13.70 22.21 14.74
N LEU A 684 -14.74 23.04 14.55
CA LEU A 684 -14.62 24.49 14.58
C LEU A 684 -15.31 25.08 15.82
N TRP A 685 -16.64 24.98 15.92
CA TRP A 685 -17.41 25.82 16.83
C TRP A 685 -17.22 25.47 18.31
N ARG A 686 -17.22 24.19 18.68
CA ARG A 686 -17.08 23.75 20.08
C ARG A 686 -15.75 24.19 20.70
N GLY A 687 -14.68 24.08 19.91
CA GLY A 687 -13.32 24.47 20.32
C GLY A 687 -12.96 25.92 19.98
N LYS A 688 -13.87 26.69 19.39
CA LYS A 688 -13.62 28.05 18.85
C LYS A 688 -12.42 28.09 17.89
N HIS A 689 -12.26 27.07 17.07
CA HIS A 689 -11.26 27.00 16.02
C HIS A 689 -11.84 27.53 14.71
N THR A 690 -10.99 28.09 13.85
CA THR A 690 -11.39 28.55 12.51
C THR A 690 -10.81 27.68 11.40
N PHE A 691 -9.84 26.82 11.70
CA PHE A 691 -9.23 25.89 10.76
C PHE A 691 -8.97 24.56 11.46
N ALA A 692 -9.35 23.45 10.83
CA ALA A 692 -9.09 22.11 11.32
C ALA A 692 -8.67 21.16 10.19
N ILE A 693 -7.72 20.28 10.51
CA ILE A 693 -7.14 19.32 9.57
C ILE A 693 -6.72 18.05 10.31
N ALA A 694 -6.78 16.91 9.64
CA ALA A 694 -6.38 15.65 10.26
C ALA A 694 -4.86 15.55 10.39
N GLN A 695 -4.38 14.90 11.45
CA GLN A 695 -2.98 14.52 11.60
C GLN A 695 -2.65 13.36 10.65
N HIS A 696 -1.47 13.39 10.03
CA HIS A 696 -0.99 12.27 9.24
C HIS A 696 -0.76 11.02 10.11
N LYS A 697 -1.12 9.85 9.57
CA LYS A 697 -1.14 8.58 10.30
C LYS A 697 0.24 8.07 10.78
N HIS A 698 1.33 8.48 10.14
CA HIS A 698 2.66 7.89 10.38
C HIS A 698 3.79 8.90 10.54
N HIS A 699 3.68 10.07 9.90
CA HIS A 699 4.78 11.05 9.87
C HIS A 699 4.38 12.27 10.65
N ARG A 700 5.34 12.82 11.38
CA ARG A 700 5.19 14.07 12.10
C ARG A 700 6.10 15.15 11.55
N SER A 701 7.24 14.77 10.98
CA SER A 701 8.18 15.69 10.35
C SER A 701 8.01 15.70 8.83
N ILE A 702 8.04 16.87 8.19
CA ILE A 702 8.00 16.94 6.73
C ILE A 702 9.19 16.23 6.07
N TYR A 703 10.32 16.10 6.79
CA TYR A 703 11.49 15.36 6.32
C TYR A 703 11.23 13.84 6.28
N GLU A 704 10.43 13.32 7.21
CA GLU A 704 9.96 11.92 7.18
C GLU A 704 9.03 11.70 5.98
N GLU A 705 8.09 12.61 5.75
CA GLU A 705 7.17 12.55 4.61
C GLU A 705 7.93 12.68 3.28
N ALA A 706 8.93 13.56 3.20
CA ALA A 706 9.78 13.71 2.02
C ALA A 706 10.53 12.42 1.69
N ASP A 707 11.15 11.79 2.69
CA ASP A 707 11.81 10.49 2.50
C ASP A 707 10.82 9.40 2.06
N SER A 708 9.62 9.37 2.64
CA SER A 708 8.54 8.46 2.22
C SER A 708 8.14 8.67 0.76
N ASN A 709 7.98 9.92 0.33
CA ASN A 709 7.65 10.27 -1.05
C ASN A 709 8.76 9.82 -2.02
N LYS A 710 10.04 9.99 -1.66
CA LYS A 710 11.18 9.52 -2.45
C LYS A 710 11.23 7.99 -2.57
N ARG A 711 10.91 7.27 -1.49
CA ARG A 711 10.90 5.79 -1.49
C ARG A 711 9.74 5.22 -2.28
N ARG A 712 8.56 5.82 -2.14
CA ARG A 712 7.34 5.43 -2.86
C ARG A 712 7.29 5.95 -4.30
N LYS A 713 8.35 6.64 -4.76
CA LYS A 713 8.45 7.24 -6.11
C LYS A 713 7.21 8.07 -6.43
N ARG A 714 6.86 8.96 -5.50
CA ARG A 714 5.66 9.82 -5.54
C ARG A 714 5.91 11.17 -6.21
N TYR A 715 7.18 11.56 -6.35
CA TYR A 715 7.69 12.68 -7.15
C TYR A 715 9.21 12.50 -7.36
N ALA A 716 9.84 13.34 -8.20
CA ALA A 716 11.28 13.27 -8.47
C ALA A 716 12.11 13.43 -7.19
N ARG A 717 13.02 12.48 -6.94
CA ARG A 717 13.93 12.54 -5.79
C ARG A 717 14.77 13.82 -5.73
N PRO A 718 15.50 14.21 -6.80
CA PRO A 718 16.32 15.42 -6.74
C PRO A 718 15.50 16.70 -6.47
N LEU A 719 14.25 16.77 -6.93
CA LEU A 719 13.38 17.92 -6.69
C LEU A 719 12.86 17.95 -5.26
N ILE A 720 12.50 16.80 -4.68
CA ILE A 720 12.15 16.71 -3.26
C ILE A 720 13.35 17.10 -2.39
N ASP A 721 14.55 16.62 -2.72
CA ASP A 721 15.76 16.95 -1.96
C ASP A 721 16.08 18.45 -2.03
N LEU A 722 15.95 19.06 -3.20
CA LEU A 722 16.13 20.50 -3.36
C LEU A 722 15.09 21.31 -2.55
N HIS A 723 13.82 20.90 -2.62
CA HIS A 723 12.72 21.50 -1.83
C HIS A 723 13.03 21.46 -0.33
N MET A 724 13.42 20.30 0.20
CA MET A 724 13.74 20.15 1.62
C MET A 724 15.02 20.88 2.03
N LYS A 725 16.01 21.00 1.14
CA LYS A 725 17.23 21.78 1.40
C LYS A 725 16.93 23.26 1.52
N ILE A 726 16.05 23.80 0.69
CA ILE A 726 15.62 25.20 0.79
C ILE A 726 14.96 25.45 2.14
N TYR A 727 14.00 24.61 2.53
CA TYR A 727 13.35 24.76 3.84
C TYR A 727 14.32 24.60 5.01
N ARG A 728 15.28 23.68 4.91
CA ARG A 728 16.33 23.50 5.91
C ARG A 728 17.22 24.74 6.04
N TYR A 729 17.60 25.31 4.90
CA TYR A 729 18.40 26.54 4.84
C TYR A 729 17.66 27.73 5.44
N GLU A 730 16.35 27.81 5.22
CA GLU A 730 15.47 28.87 5.75
C GLU A 730 15.09 28.65 7.23
N GLY A 731 15.74 27.71 7.92
CA GLY A 731 15.65 27.52 9.37
C GLY A 731 14.59 26.55 9.85
N LEU A 732 13.92 25.80 8.96
CA LEU A 732 12.98 24.77 9.40
C LEU A 732 13.74 23.62 10.06
N GLU A 733 13.57 23.47 11.37
CA GLU A 733 14.04 22.31 12.12
C GLU A 733 13.11 21.09 11.96
N PRO A 734 13.63 19.85 12.05
CA PRO A 734 12.79 18.66 12.13
C PRO A 734 11.74 18.77 13.24
N TRP A 735 10.57 18.17 13.02
CA TRP A 735 9.55 18.12 14.06
C TRP A 735 10.08 17.41 15.31
N SER A 736 9.78 17.97 16.49
CA SER A 736 10.06 17.36 17.79
C SER A 736 8.88 17.60 18.73
N PRO A 737 8.73 16.79 19.80
CA PRO A 737 7.67 16.99 20.80
C PRO A 737 7.70 18.35 21.52
N MET A 738 8.81 19.10 21.40
CA MET A 738 8.94 20.44 21.96
C MET A 738 8.33 21.53 21.06
N LYS A 739 7.99 21.21 19.81
CA LYS A 739 7.28 22.16 18.93
C LYS A 739 5.85 22.37 19.43
N ASN A 740 5.33 23.58 19.21
CA ASN A 740 3.96 23.95 19.56
C ASN A 740 2.90 23.20 18.75
N THR A 741 3.27 22.60 17.61
CA THR A 741 2.37 21.83 16.75
C THR A 741 2.48 20.34 17.06
N VAL A 742 1.35 19.63 17.00
CA VAL A 742 1.29 18.18 17.22
C VAL A 742 1.99 17.39 16.09
N SER A 743 2.09 18.00 14.90
CA SER A 743 2.75 17.47 13.70
C SER A 743 2.96 18.60 12.69
N ASP A 744 4.03 18.51 11.89
CA ASP A 744 4.25 19.34 10.70
C ASP A 744 3.54 18.77 9.46
N VAL A 745 3.07 17.51 9.52
CA VAL A 745 2.49 16.76 8.39
C VAL A 745 0.99 16.52 8.62
N PRO A 746 0.11 17.08 7.78
CA PRO A 746 -1.30 16.79 7.81
C PRO A 746 -1.68 15.56 6.98
N GLU A 747 -2.79 14.92 7.32
CA GLU A 747 -3.58 14.12 6.38
C GLU A 747 -4.48 15.07 5.60
N GLY A 748 -3.99 15.51 4.44
CA GLY A 748 -4.68 16.52 3.64
C GLY A 748 -5.97 16.04 2.97
N ALA A 749 -6.40 14.80 3.19
CA ALA A 749 -7.61 14.26 2.57
C ALA A 749 -8.90 14.89 3.10
N ILE A 750 -8.83 15.63 4.22
CA ILE A 750 -9.91 16.48 4.74
C ILE A 750 -9.36 17.85 5.15
N ILE A 751 -10.08 18.93 4.85
CA ILE A 751 -9.81 20.27 5.41
C ILE A 751 -11.13 20.91 5.81
N ILE A 752 -11.26 21.37 7.06
CA ILE A 752 -12.47 22.01 7.58
C ILE A 752 -12.09 23.44 7.97
N ARG A 753 -12.74 24.46 7.41
CA ARG A 753 -12.33 25.84 7.66
C ARG A 753 -13.46 26.86 7.60
N GLU A 754 -13.35 27.89 8.43
CA GLU A 754 -13.97 29.19 8.26
C GLU A 754 -13.07 30.07 7.38
N HIS A 755 -13.66 30.78 6.43
CA HIS A 755 -12.98 31.71 5.54
C HIS A 755 -12.81 33.08 6.18
N THR A 756 -11.75 33.19 6.99
CA THR A 756 -11.22 34.47 7.50
C THR A 756 -10.04 34.92 6.64
N ALA A 757 -9.71 36.22 6.67
CA ALA A 757 -8.59 36.76 5.91
C ALA A 757 -7.25 36.05 6.23
N LEU A 758 -6.98 35.72 7.50
CA LEU A 758 -5.79 34.95 7.89
C LEU A 758 -5.82 33.51 7.34
N ASN A 759 -6.95 32.81 7.37
CA ASN A 759 -7.06 31.42 6.88
C ASN A 759 -6.94 31.35 5.35
N ASP A 760 -7.49 32.34 4.66
CA ASP A 760 -7.39 32.45 3.21
C ASP A 760 -5.97 32.85 2.79
N LEU A 761 -5.30 33.75 3.53
CA LEU A 761 -3.87 34.04 3.35
C LEU A 761 -3.02 32.78 3.54
N PHE A 762 -3.23 32.03 4.62
CA PHE A 762 -2.54 30.74 4.83
C PHE A 762 -2.74 29.81 3.64
N SER A 763 -3.96 29.70 3.14
CA SER A 763 -4.28 28.86 1.98
C SER A 763 -3.56 29.34 0.72
N CYS A 764 -3.46 30.65 0.49
CA CYS A 764 -2.69 31.22 -0.62
C CYS A 764 -1.19 30.89 -0.50
N LEU A 765 -0.58 31.14 0.66
CA LEU A 765 0.84 30.85 0.89
C LEU A 765 1.14 29.36 0.73
N TRP A 766 0.27 28.49 1.26
CA TRP A 766 0.40 27.05 1.10
C TRP A 766 0.29 26.60 -0.35
N PHE A 767 -0.67 27.15 -1.11
CA PHE A 767 -0.76 26.89 -2.53
C PHE A 767 0.46 27.41 -3.30
N ASN A 768 0.99 28.58 -2.97
CA ASN A 768 2.16 29.14 -3.64
C ASN A 768 3.39 28.25 -3.48
N GLU A 769 3.60 27.69 -2.28
CA GLU A 769 4.66 26.70 -2.05
C GLU A 769 4.44 25.41 -2.84
N VAL A 770 3.19 24.94 -2.95
CA VAL A 770 2.85 23.80 -3.82
C VAL A 770 3.11 24.13 -5.29
N ASN A 771 2.74 25.33 -5.74
CA ASN A 771 2.89 25.82 -7.11
C ASN A 771 4.37 25.98 -7.49
N LEU A 772 5.19 26.49 -6.56
CA LEU A 772 6.62 26.69 -6.74
C LEU A 772 7.38 25.37 -6.65
N PHE A 773 7.04 24.47 -5.72
CA PHE A 773 7.77 23.22 -5.54
C PHE A 773 7.01 22.02 -6.10
N THR A 774 6.74 21.05 -5.25
CA THR A 774 6.15 19.77 -5.62
C THR A 774 4.63 19.80 -5.38
N PRO A 775 3.84 18.99 -6.12
CA PRO A 775 2.40 18.84 -5.86
C PRO A 775 2.08 18.12 -4.54
N ARG A 776 3.09 17.78 -3.73
CA ARG A 776 2.95 17.14 -2.41
C ARG A 776 2.73 18.21 -1.34
N ASP A 777 1.49 18.65 -1.25
CA ASP A 777 0.98 19.61 -0.26
C ASP A 777 1.36 19.30 1.20
N GLN A 778 1.54 18.03 1.56
CA GLN A 778 2.02 17.63 2.88
C GLN A 778 3.43 18.14 3.21
N LEU A 779 4.28 18.37 2.21
CA LEU A 779 5.66 18.84 2.41
C LEU A 779 5.73 20.34 2.71
N SER A 780 4.78 21.13 2.22
CA SER A 780 4.76 22.59 2.39
C SER A 780 3.92 23.07 3.57
N PHE A 781 2.96 22.27 4.05
CA PHE A 781 2.06 22.69 5.14
C PHE A 781 2.82 23.15 6.39
N GLY A 782 3.66 22.28 6.95
CA GLY A 782 4.42 22.59 8.18
C GLY A 782 5.39 23.75 8.01
N TYR A 783 5.93 23.93 6.81
CA TYR A 783 6.81 25.05 6.49
C TYR A 783 6.08 26.40 6.53
N VAL A 784 4.87 26.48 5.95
CA VAL A 784 4.05 27.71 5.98
C VAL A 784 3.62 28.03 7.41
N VAL A 785 3.24 27.01 8.20
CA VAL A 785 2.93 27.17 9.62
C VAL A 785 4.13 27.74 10.39
N TYR A 786 5.34 27.23 10.12
CA TYR A 786 6.58 27.74 10.70
C TYR A 786 6.83 29.21 10.33
N ARG A 787 6.73 29.57 9.04
CA ARG A 787 6.95 30.95 8.57
C ARG A 787 5.95 31.96 9.14
N LEU A 788 4.73 31.53 9.48
CA LEU A 788 3.72 32.38 10.11
C LEU A 788 3.89 32.52 11.64
N GLY A 789 4.96 31.97 12.23
CA GLY A 789 5.39 32.30 13.59
C GLY A 789 4.36 32.00 14.69
N GLY A 790 3.45 31.06 14.47
CA GLY A 790 2.39 30.72 15.42
C GLY A 790 1.20 31.68 15.44
N VAL A 791 1.14 32.68 14.56
CA VAL A 791 -0.05 33.55 14.36
C VAL A 791 -1.21 32.72 13.81
N PHE A 792 -0.93 31.84 12.85
CA PHE A 792 -1.92 30.90 12.34
C PHE A 792 -2.20 29.79 13.37
N LYS A 793 -3.42 29.78 13.92
CA LYS A 793 -3.90 28.75 14.84
C LYS A 793 -4.81 27.77 14.09
N PHE A 794 -4.56 26.48 14.28
CA PHE A 794 -5.36 25.41 13.68
C PHE A 794 -5.54 24.26 14.66
N PHE A 795 -6.62 23.52 14.49
CA PHE A 795 -6.90 22.30 15.24
C PHE A 795 -6.49 21.08 14.42
N MET A 796 -5.45 20.38 14.88
CA MET A 796 -5.02 19.13 14.26
C MET A 796 -5.57 17.93 15.02
N PHE A 797 -6.59 17.29 14.46
CA PHE A 797 -7.30 16.19 15.12
C PHE A 797 -6.68 14.82 14.76
N PRO A 798 -6.80 13.81 15.63
CA PRO A 798 -6.09 12.54 15.45
C PRO A 798 -6.62 11.75 14.25
N ASN A 799 -5.74 10.95 13.63
CA ASN A 799 -6.07 10.16 12.45
C ASN A 799 -7.21 9.14 12.67
N CYS A 800 -7.43 8.68 13.90
CA CYS A 800 -8.54 7.77 14.20
C CYS A 800 -9.92 8.42 14.00
N GLU A 801 -10.05 9.72 14.30
CA GLU A 801 -11.30 10.47 14.07
C GLU A 801 -11.51 10.66 12.57
N TYR A 802 -10.44 10.99 11.83
CA TYR A 802 -10.46 11.02 10.36
C TYR A 802 -11.01 9.72 9.76
N ASN A 803 -10.53 8.55 10.21
CA ASN A 803 -11.01 7.26 9.69
C ASN A 803 -12.47 6.95 10.05
N SER A 804 -13.03 7.62 11.06
CA SER A 804 -14.43 7.49 11.48
C SER A 804 -15.38 8.42 10.71
N LEU A 805 -14.87 9.49 10.10
CA LEU A 805 -15.67 10.42 9.29
C LEU A 805 -16.03 9.86 7.90
N PHE A 806 -15.29 8.86 7.41
CA PHE A 806 -15.35 8.45 6.00
C PHE A 806 -15.25 6.95 5.75
N VAL A 807 -15.78 6.52 4.60
CA VAL A 807 -15.40 5.27 3.94
C VAL A 807 -14.40 5.58 2.84
N LEU A 808 -13.31 4.82 2.82
CA LEU A 808 -12.23 4.97 1.85
C LEU A 808 -12.43 4.01 0.68
N HIS A 809 -12.56 4.56 -0.52
CA HIS A 809 -12.64 3.79 -1.77
C HIS A 809 -11.26 3.72 -2.46
N PRO A 810 -10.97 2.64 -3.19
CA PRO A 810 -9.75 2.55 -3.97
C PRO A 810 -9.84 3.42 -5.22
N HIS A 811 -8.74 4.08 -5.57
CA HIS A 811 -8.62 4.83 -6.83
C HIS A 811 -8.87 3.94 -8.06
N THR A 812 -9.48 4.49 -9.10
CA THR A 812 -9.75 3.77 -10.36
C THR A 812 -8.51 3.72 -11.26
N ARG A 813 -7.53 4.61 -11.10
CA ARG A 813 -6.23 4.57 -11.80
C ARG A 813 -5.05 4.89 -10.85
N GLU A 814 -3.82 4.81 -11.36
CA GLU A 814 -2.64 5.37 -10.68
C GLU A 814 -2.07 6.52 -11.51
N HIS A 815 -1.82 7.66 -10.87
CA HIS A 815 -1.18 8.80 -11.52
C HIS A 815 0.28 8.45 -11.86
N SER A 816 0.73 8.85 -13.04
CA SER A 816 2.15 8.99 -13.32
C SER A 816 2.37 10.32 -14.02
N SER A 817 3.30 11.11 -13.48
CA SER A 817 3.77 12.33 -14.14
C SER A 817 5.14 12.08 -14.76
N ILE A 818 5.40 12.78 -15.86
CA ILE A 818 6.66 12.71 -16.57
C ILE A 818 7.81 13.17 -15.66
N VAL A 819 7.54 14.15 -14.78
CA VAL A 819 8.52 14.67 -13.81
C VAL A 819 8.96 13.58 -12.82
N GLU A 820 8.14 12.57 -12.52
CA GLU A 820 8.52 11.50 -11.57
C GLU A 820 9.76 10.71 -12.00
N TRP A 821 10.10 10.74 -13.29
CA TRP A 821 11.18 9.95 -13.88
C TRP A 821 12.55 10.62 -13.83
N VAL A 822 12.62 11.89 -13.43
CA VAL A 822 13.87 12.66 -13.31
C VAL A 822 14.79 12.02 -12.27
N LYS A 823 16.00 11.65 -12.69
CA LYS A 823 17.03 11.00 -11.85
C LYS A 823 18.05 11.98 -11.30
N SER A 824 18.38 13.05 -12.03
CA SER A 824 19.32 14.09 -11.59
C SER A 824 18.83 15.50 -11.93
N LEU A 825 19.42 16.52 -11.28
CA LEU A 825 19.16 17.93 -11.62
C LEU A 825 19.71 18.29 -13.01
N ASP A 826 20.75 17.61 -13.49
CA ASP A 826 21.31 17.86 -14.82
C ASP A 826 20.40 17.32 -15.93
N GLU A 827 19.84 16.12 -15.73
CA GLU A 827 18.81 15.55 -16.61
C GLU A 827 17.58 16.46 -16.65
N PHE A 828 17.21 17.04 -15.51
CA PHE A 828 16.13 18.01 -15.43
C PHE A 828 16.47 19.32 -16.16
N LYS A 829 17.72 19.79 -16.14
CA LYS A 829 18.12 21.08 -16.73
C LYS A 829 18.38 21.01 -18.23
N GLY A 830 18.77 19.85 -18.77
CA GLY A 830 19.16 19.68 -20.18
C GLY A 830 18.10 20.14 -21.20
N ASN A 831 18.57 20.72 -22.30
CA ASN A 831 17.76 21.37 -23.35
C ASN A 831 16.79 20.42 -24.11
N ASN A 832 16.95 19.09 -24.00
CA ASN A 832 16.12 18.09 -24.69
C ASN A 832 15.21 17.26 -23.74
N SER A 833 15.00 17.69 -22.49
CA SER A 833 14.18 16.91 -21.56
C SER A 833 12.69 17.19 -21.75
N ALA A 834 11.96 16.26 -22.39
CA ALA A 834 10.48 16.21 -22.36
C ALA A 834 9.91 15.98 -20.93
N LEU A 835 10.74 16.12 -19.90
CA LEU A 835 10.48 15.81 -18.49
C LEU A 835 10.05 17.04 -17.68
N LYS A 836 9.94 18.21 -18.32
CA LYS A 836 9.48 19.46 -17.71
C LYS A 836 7.97 19.64 -17.90
N GLU A 837 7.27 20.17 -16.89
CA GLU A 837 5.88 20.62 -17.07
C GLU A 837 5.90 21.83 -18.01
N SER A 838 5.02 21.82 -19.01
CA SER A 838 4.89 22.87 -20.03
C SER A 838 3.92 23.99 -19.65
N ARG A 839 3.10 23.78 -18.59
CA ARG A 839 2.03 24.71 -18.18
C ARG A 839 2.02 25.04 -16.68
N GLY A 840 1.76 26.31 -16.38
CA GLY A 840 1.18 26.88 -15.15
C GLY A 840 1.92 26.76 -13.82
N GLY A 841 2.95 25.92 -13.69
CA GLY A 841 3.74 25.77 -12.47
C GLY A 841 5.13 26.36 -12.62
N LEU A 842 5.60 27.12 -11.63
CA LEU A 842 6.93 27.73 -11.64
C LEU A 842 8.06 26.81 -11.15
N GLY A 843 7.72 25.62 -10.65
CA GLY A 843 8.66 24.54 -10.35
C GLY A 843 9.99 24.98 -9.71
N LEU A 844 11.01 24.14 -9.84
CA LEU A 844 12.39 24.56 -9.60
C LEU A 844 12.98 25.22 -10.86
N TRP A 845 12.17 26.00 -11.61
CA TRP A 845 12.61 26.67 -12.84
C TRP A 845 13.46 27.89 -12.52
N THR A 846 13.06 28.66 -11.50
CA THR A 846 13.82 29.81 -11.03
C THR A 846 14.87 29.34 -10.02
N PRO A 847 16.17 29.53 -10.28
CA PRO A 847 17.21 29.15 -9.35
C PRO A 847 17.01 29.80 -7.98
N TYR A 848 17.18 29.02 -6.91
CA TYR A 848 17.19 29.58 -5.56
C TYR A 848 18.43 30.46 -5.39
N PRO A 849 18.32 31.69 -4.85
CA PRO A 849 19.41 32.67 -4.86
C PRO A 849 20.56 32.34 -3.90
N ARG A 850 20.39 31.39 -2.99
CA ARG A 850 21.39 31.03 -1.96
C ARG A 850 22.09 29.72 -2.28
N ASN A 851 23.31 29.57 -1.76
CA ASN A 851 24.08 28.35 -1.92
C ASN A 851 23.60 27.24 -0.96
N LEU A 852 23.16 26.12 -1.53
CA LEU A 852 22.65 24.96 -0.79
C LEU A 852 23.65 23.79 -0.69
N SER A 853 24.91 23.97 -1.14
CA SER A 853 25.90 22.89 -1.20
C SER A 853 26.27 22.35 0.19
N SER A 854 26.33 23.23 1.21
CA SER A 854 26.63 22.87 2.60
C SER A 854 25.42 22.40 3.40
N VAL A 855 24.21 22.46 2.83
CA VAL A 855 22.98 22.11 3.55
C VAL A 855 22.81 20.59 3.61
N VAL A 856 22.91 20.06 4.82
CA VAL A 856 22.70 18.64 5.12
C VAL A 856 21.27 18.43 5.60
N LEU A 857 20.56 17.50 4.95
CA LEU A 857 19.23 17.10 5.39
C LEU A 857 19.33 16.21 6.64
N PRO A 858 18.39 16.35 7.59
CA PRO A 858 18.38 15.56 8.82
C PRO A 858 18.27 14.07 8.52
N ALA A 859 18.95 13.25 9.32
CA ALA A 859 18.78 11.81 9.28
C ALA A 859 17.37 11.44 9.75
N VAL A 860 16.65 10.69 8.92
CA VAL A 860 15.27 10.29 9.19
C VAL A 860 15.26 8.90 9.83
N SER A 861 14.86 8.81 11.10
CA SER A 861 14.64 7.53 11.77
C SER A 861 13.32 6.92 11.34
N ARG A 862 13.32 5.64 10.93
CA ARG A 862 12.10 4.95 10.49
C ARG A 862 11.18 4.68 11.67
N THR A 863 10.13 5.48 11.82
CA THR A 863 9.10 5.29 12.85
C THR A 863 8.05 4.24 12.45
N SER A 864 7.94 3.88 11.17
CA SER A 864 7.04 2.79 10.73
C SER A 864 7.56 2.07 9.48
N LYS A 865 7.13 0.80 9.27
CA LYS A 865 7.49 0.02 8.07
C LYS A 865 6.88 0.59 6.78
N ALA A 866 5.75 1.27 6.91
CA ALA A 866 4.99 1.84 5.80
C ALA A 866 5.50 3.24 5.44
N GLY A 867 6.03 3.96 6.42
CA GLY A 867 6.51 5.33 6.32
C GLY A 867 7.82 5.40 5.61
#